data_AF-A0A482TYD9-F1
#
_entry.id   AF-A0A482TYD9-F1
#
_cell.length_a   1.000
_cell.length_b   1.000
_cell.length_c   1.000
_cell.angle_alpha   90.00
_cell.angle_beta   90.00
_cell.angle_gamma   90.00
#
_symmetry.space_group_name_H-M   'P 1'
#
loop_
_entity.id
_entity.type
_entity.pdbx_description
1 polymer ?
#
loop_
_entity_poly.entity_id
_entity_poly.type
_entity_poly.pdbx_seq_one_letter_code
_entity_poly.pdbx_strand_id
1 'polypeptide(L)'
;MDKAAFNFNKWNTIIGWLTFGIALLTYTLTVEPTMSFWDCGEYIATAAKLEVGHPPGAPLYQMIGAFFAMFATDDTKIALMVNMMSVFSSAFTILFLFWSSSMILKKLVSRFTESNKNNEIVILGSSFVGALAYTFSDSFWYNAVEAEVYAMASLFIALLFWLGLRWEQDMNKPRGNKWLLIISLVVGLSFGVHFMALLTIPAIGFLYFFKNYKVVTIKSFLLANVIVIAILLFIFKLLLPMTMGFFGKTEVFMVNSLGLPFDSGTIFVTILLAALFYFGLKYTNNKGLATYNTLILCVLFILIGFSTWTMLPIRANANTVINENKPSDAREVLAYYNREQYGVNPLFYGPQYTEAFSGLDEDNPYLDKAPNYERDYKTGKYVIVNNFKNAEQNTDDNHKTILPRMWSGDHIENYMNFTNPPQFRLNPNYPYEDDLAKYGIDPSQLSEEDYNKAIAQLKNETEKIINEFRQAYAQNQIDNEGYVKFLKSYGDYLLVDKPTTADNLGFMVEYQFGYMYWRYLMWNFVGRQNDVQGRYDYLDGNWLSGISFIDELHLGSQDNLPTDVVNNKGRNVYFFLPFILGLIGIMYHANKDLKSFYVLLALFLFTGIALKIYLNERPFEPRERDYALVGSFYVFAIWIGFGVYALYESVQKYLAPRIAGPIIIAASLLAAPVHMAAQNWDDHDRSGKSTAVAMAKAYLTSCDPNAILFTIGDNDTFPLWYAQEIEKVRTDVKIVNTSLFMTDWYIDQMKTKTYESDPLPISFTHDQYVGDKLDYVAHIPKVETRWEIKDFINFIKNPKSTVEMQNGQTIHFYPTNKIRIPVNKNTIIQNKVVSAKYNDSIVPYIDLDISKNALYKNRLMMLDIVANNDWKRPIYFSGGAFDNEDYIWMKEYLQLEGMVYKLVPIKTTIPKDGGPLEMGQIDSDKMYAKVMKWDWGNSESSTIYHDPETRKNSITYRSNLSRLMNQLIIEGKKDKAKNIIDLAMTKMPLEYFGYYSLVEPFADGYYKIGDKVKAQQLLNKLVNKYHENLNYYGNLKSSEQSSIAIPIITDIERYRSLLQVMKENGDTNFYNKHKITFNTYIKMFERFEREKE
;
A
#
# COMPACT_ATOMS: atom_id res chain seq x y z
N MET A 1 -21.17 36.38 -48.00
CA MET A 1 -20.94 35.28 -47.03
C MET A 1 -20.52 35.89 -45.71
N ASP A 2 -21.47 36.06 -44.80
CA ASP A 2 -21.21 36.57 -43.45
C ASP A 2 -20.31 35.61 -42.68
N LYS A 3 -19.11 36.06 -42.31
CA LYS A 3 -18.26 35.36 -41.34
C LYS A 3 -18.96 35.43 -39.99
N ALA A 4 -19.63 34.33 -39.60
CA ALA A 4 -20.26 34.22 -38.29
C ALA A 4 -19.31 34.69 -37.16
N ALA A 5 -19.79 35.58 -36.29
CA ALA A 5 -19.03 36.09 -35.16
C ALA A 5 -18.57 34.95 -34.23
N PHE A 6 -17.37 35.06 -33.65
CA PHE A 6 -16.82 34.04 -32.75
C PHE A 6 -17.69 33.92 -31.49
N ASN A 7 -18.05 32.68 -31.12
CA ASN A 7 -18.87 32.39 -29.95
C ASN A 7 -18.07 31.57 -28.93
N PHE A 8 -17.63 32.21 -27.85
CA PHE A 8 -16.86 31.57 -26.78
C PHE A 8 -17.56 30.34 -26.21
N ASN A 9 -18.85 30.42 -25.88
CA ASN A 9 -19.56 29.32 -25.22
C ASN A 9 -19.62 28.08 -26.11
N LYS A 10 -19.87 28.27 -27.42
CA LYS A 10 -19.84 27.18 -28.40
C LYS A 10 -18.47 26.51 -28.43
N TRP A 11 -17.39 27.28 -28.57
CA TRP A 11 -16.03 26.72 -28.64
C TRP A 11 -15.55 26.14 -27.32
N ASN A 12 -15.93 26.73 -26.18
CA ASN A 12 -15.66 26.18 -24.86
C ASN A 12 -16.29 24.79 -24.68
N THR A 13 -17.52 24.60 -25.15
CA THR A 13 -18.16 23.27 -25.12
C THR A 13 -17.43 22.29 -26.05
N ILE A 14 -17.13 22.69 -27.29
CA ILE A 14 -16.45 21.82 -28.27
C ILE A 14 -15.06 21.41 -27.77
N ILE A 15 -14.25 22.36 -27.31
CA ILE A 15 -12.88 22.08 -26.86
C ILE A 15 -12.89 21.26 -25.56
N GLY A 16 -13.85 21.49 -24.66
CA GLY A 16 -14.03 20.62 -23.50
C GLY A 16 -14.24 19.16 -23.91
N TRP A 17 -15.21 18.90 -24.79
CA TRP A 17 -15.43 17.54 -25.30
C TRP A 17 -14.26 17.00 -26.14
N LEU A 18 -13.48 17.86 -26.79
CA LEU A 18 -12.24 17.47 -27.43
C LEU A 18 -11.19 17.01 -26.40
N THR A 19 -11.01 17.72 -25.29
CA THR A 19 -10.10 17.27 -24.21
C THR A 19 -10.55 15.95 -23.61
N PHE A 20 -11.85 15.77 -23.41
CA PHE A 20 -12.43 14.48 -23.02
C PHE A 20 -12.09 13.38 -24.03
N GLY A 21 -12.29 13.64 -25.33
CA GLY A 21 -12.03 12.66 -26.38
C GLY A 21 -10.55 12.28 -26.50
N ILE A 22 -9.62 13.24 -26.33
CA ILE A 22 -8.18 12.97 -26.29
C ILE A 22 -7.84 12.09 -25.09
N ALA A 23 -8.27 12.48 -23.88
CA ALA A 23 -8.01 11.72 -22.67
C ALA A 23 -8.62 10.31 -22.73
N LEU A 24 -9.88 10.20 -23.18
CA LEU A 24 -10.56 8.92 -23.36
C LEU A 24 -9.77 8.01 -24.32
N LEU A 25 -9.34 8.55 -25.47
CA LEU A 25 -8.56 7.78 -26.45
C LEU A 25 -7.21 7.34 -25.86
N THR A 26 -6.45 8.26 -25.27
CA THR A 26 -5.16 7.98 -24.64
C THR A 26 -5.27 6.85 -23.61
N TYR A 27 -6.20 6.98 -22.66
CA TYR A 27 -6.35 6.01 -21.58
C TYR A 27 -6.93 4.69 -22.08
N THR A 28 -7.85 4.70 -23.07
CA THR A 28 -8.35 3.46 -23.69
C THR A 28 -7.24 2.72 -24.43
N LEU A 29 -6.31 3.43 -25.07
CA LEU A 29 -5.19 2.81 -25.78
C LEU A 29 -4.14 2.20 -24.84
N THR A 30 -4.08 2.65 -23.60
CA THR A 30 -3.05 2.27 -22.62
C THR A 30 -3.59 1.48 -21.42
N VAL A 31 -4.90 1.24 -21.35
CA VAL A 31 -5.57 0.52 -20.25
C VAL A 31 -5.12 -0.94 -20.17
N GLU A 32 -4.93 -1.43 -18.95
CA GLU A 32 -4.60 -2.84 -18.72
C GLU A 32 -5.80 -3.72 -19.12
N PRO A 33 -5.62 -4.75 -19.97
CA PRO A 33 -6.74 -5.59 -20.44
C PRO A 33 -7.21 -6.61 -19.40
N THR A 34 -6.39 -6.87 -18.38
CA THR A 34 -6.65 -7.84 -17.31
C THR A 34 -6.67 -7.12 -15.96
N MET A 35 -5.93 -7.61 -14.96
CA MET A 35 -5.79 -6.95 -13.67
C MET A 35 -4.34 -6.54 -13.44
N SER A 36 -4.16 -5.44 -12.71
CA SER A 36 -2.87 -5.04 -12.15
C SER A 36 -2.62 -5.75 -10.80
N PHE A 37 -1.40 -5.66 -10.27
CA PHE A 37 -1.10 -6.06 -8.89
C PHE A 37 -1.77 -5.12 -7.87
N TRP A 38 -1.65 -5.42 -6.57
CA TRP A 38 -2.31 -4.70 -5.47
C TRP A 38 -3.83 -4.86 -5.49
N ASP A 39 -4.57 -3.82 -5.12
CA ASP A 39 -6.01 -3.85 -4.81
C ASP A 39 -6.89 -4.09 -6.06
N CYS A 40 -6.34 -3.90 -7.27
CA CYS A 40 -7.07 -4.06 -8.53
C CYS A 40 -7.77 -5.42 -8.67
N GLY A 41 -7.12 -6.52 -8.28
CA GLY A 41 -7.72 -7.86 -8.36
C GLY A 41 -8.97 -7.99 -7.50
N GLU A 42 -8.95 -7.41 -6.30
CA GLU A 42 -10.07 -7.38 -5.37
C GLU A 42 -11.16 -6.41 -5.84
N TYR A 43 -10.81 -5.19 -6.26
CA TYR A 43 -11.77 -4.22 -6.76
C TYR A 43 -12.53 -4.75 -7.98
N ILE A 44 -11.86 -5.42 -8.91
CA ILE A 44 -12.52 -6.04 -10.08
C ILE A 44 -13.45 -7.17 -9.64
N ALA A 45 -12.98 -8.07 -8.76
CA ALA A 45 -13.77 -9.18 -8.26
C ALA A 45 -15.04 -8.70 -7.52
N THR A 46 -14.85 -7.80 -6.56
CA THR A 46 -15.93 -7.28 -5.72
C THR A 46 -16.88 -6.37 -6.50
N ALA A 47 -16.40 -5.58 -7.47
CA ALA A 47 -17.28 -4.78 -8.32
C ALA A 47 -18.15 -5.65 -9.24
N ALA A 48 -17.56 -6.60 -9.96
CA ALA A 48 -18.29 -7.41 -10.95
C ALA A 48 -19.44 -8.22 -10.35
N LYS A 49 -19.30 -8.64 -9.08
CA LYS A 49 -20.29 -9.44 -8.34
C LYS A 49 -21.00 -8.72 -7.20
N LEU A 50 -20.73 -7.42 -7.03
CA LEU A 50 -21.24 -6.62 -5.91
C LEU A 50 -20.93 -7.27 -4.55
N GLU A 51 -19.68 -7.65 -4.33
CA GLU A 51 -19.21 -8.24 -3.07
C GLU A 51 -18.67 -7.16 -2.13
N VAL A 52 -18.28 -7.52 -0.90
CA VAL A 52 -17.79 -6.56 0.10
C VAL A 52 -16.27 -6.65 0.18
N GLY A 53 -15.58 -5.64 -0.38
CA GLY A 53 -14.12 -5.54 -0.32
C GLY A 53 -13.62 -4.91 0.99
N HIS A 54 -12.33 -4.61 1.06
CA HIS A 54 -11.70 -4.09 2.27
C HIS A 54 -12.24 -2.70 2.68
N PRO A 55 -12.35 -2.40 3.99
CA PRO A 55 -12.89 -1.11 4.45
C PRO A 55 -12.10 0.12 3.97
N PRO A 56 -12.79 1.18 3.53
CA PRO A 56 -14.23 1.45 3.66
C PRO A 56 -15.12 0.94 2.49
N GLY A 57 -14.63 0.03 1.63
CA GLY A 57 -15.43 -0.75 0.67
C GLY A 57 -15.81 -0.08 -0.63
N ALA A 58 -15.86 1.25 -0.67
CA ALA A 58 -16.21 2.05 -1.87
C ALA A 58 -17.47 1.53 -2.62
N PRO A 59 -18.64 1.42 -1.97
CA PRO A 59 -19.81 0.75 -2.54
C PRO A 59 -20.37 1.41 -3.82
N LEU A 60 -20.29 2.74 -3.96
CA LEU A 60 -20.68 3.40 -5.22
C LEU A 60 -19.69 3.05 -6.34
N TYR A 61 -18.39 3.03 -6.05
CA TYR A 61 -17.39 2.59 -7.02
C TYR A 61 -17.68 1.16 -7.50
N GLN A 62 -17.96 0.25 -6.58
CA GLN A 62 -18.34 -1.14 -6.91
C GLN A 62 -19.63 -1.21 -7.75
N MET A 63 -20.66 -0.42 -7.41
CA MET A 63 -21.91 -0.36 -8.18
C MET A 63 -21.71 0.13 -9.62
N ILE A 64 -20.86 1.14 -9.82
CA ILE A 64 -20.51 1.61 -11.16
C ILE A 64 -19.64 0.58 -11.88
N GLY A 65 -18.69 -0.06 -11.20
CA GLY A 65 -17.89 -1.14 -11.77
C GLY A 65 -18.75 -2.32 -12.23
N ALA A 66 -19.78 -2.70 -11.46
CA ALA A 66 -20.78 -3.69 -11.87
C ALA A 66 -21.51 -3.27 -13.15
N PHE A 67 -21.89 -2.00 -13.28
CA PHE A 67 -22.50 -1.47 -14.51
C PHE A 67 -21.55 -1.59 -15.71
N PHE A 68 -20.26 -1.28 -15.54
CA PHE A 68 -19.28 -1.47 -16.61
C PHE A 68 -19.08 -2.95 -16.95
N ALA A 69 -19.00 -3.83 -15.96
CA ALA A 69 -18.87 -5.27 -16.16
C ALA A 69 -20.00 -5.88 -17.01
N MET A 70 -21.21 -5.31 -16.98
CA MET A 70 -22.34 -5.76 -17.83
C MET A 70 -22.08 -5.63 -19.34
N PHE A 71 -21.12 -4.80 -19.76
CA PHE A 71 -20.74 -4.64 -21.17
C PHE A 71 -19.68 -5.65 -21.63
N ALA A 72 -19.19 -6.52 -20.74
CA ALA A 72 -18.24 -7.56 -21.09
C ALA A 72 -18.91 -8.61 -21.99
N THR A 73 -18.26 -8.96 -23.10
CA THR A 73 -18.76 -9.99 -24.03
C THR A 73 -18.59 -11.40 -23.50
N ASP A 74 -17.67 -11.60 -22.56
CA ASP A 74 -17.35 -12.85 -21.89
C ASP A 74 -16.55 -12.56 -20.60
N ASP A 75 -16.35 -13.59 -19.77
CA ASP A 75 -15.70 -13.49 -18.46
C ASP A 75 -14.27 -12.87 -18.56
N THR A 76 -13.53 -13.09 -19.64
CA THR A 76 -12.17 -12.56 -19.82
C THR A 76 -12.14 -11.05 -20.12
N LYS A 77 -13.28 -10.46 -20.45
CA LYS A 77 -13.42 -9.01 -20.72
C LYS A 77 -13.99 -8.22 -19.55
N ILE A 78 -14.38 -8.88 -18.46
CA ILE A 78 -14.88 -8.21 -17.25
C ILE A 78 -13.83 -7.25 -16.70
N ALA A 79 -12.59 -7.71 -16.55
CA ALA A 79 -11.50 -6.88 -16.02
C ALA A 79 -11.26 -5.62 -16.85
N LEU A 80 -11.14 -5.77 -18.18
CA LEU A 80 -11.04 -4.63 -19.10
C LEU A 80 -12.20 -3.66 -18.91
N MET A 81 -13.44 -4.14 -18.86
CA MET A 81 -14.59 -3.25 -18.70
C MET A 81 -14.58 -2.52 -17.36
N VAL A 82 -14.21 -3.19 -16.26
CA VAL A 82 -14.08 -2.52 -14.96
C VAL A 82 -12.94 -1.49 -15.00
N ASN A 83 -11.78 -1.79 -15.62
CA ASN A 83 -10.72 -0.79 -15.83
C ASN A 83 -11.18 0.40 -16.67
N MET A 84 -12.09 0.19 -17.64
CA MET A 84 -12.68 1.28 -18.42
C MET A 84 -13.46 2.27 -17.55
N MET A 85 -13.94 1.88 -16.36
CA MET A 85 -14.52 2.83 -15.41
C MET A 85 -13.50 3.92 -15.01
N SER A 86 -12.24 3.54 -14.74
CA SER A 86 -11.17 4.48 -14.44
C SER A 86 -10.86 5.37 -15.64
N VAL A 87 -10.79 4.78 -16.83
CA VAL A 87 -10.60 5.50 -18.10
C VAL A 87 -11.66 6.60 -18.30
N PHE A 88 -12.94 6.27 -18.15
CA PHE A 88 -14.03 7.23 -18.30
C PHE A 88 -14.02 8.28 -17.18
N SER A 89 -13.77 7.87 -15.93
CA SER A 89 -13.69 8.79 -14.79
C SER A 89 -12.58 9.82 -14.97
N SER A 90 -11.41 9.38 -15.41
CA SER A 90 -10.27 10.25 -15.70
C SER A 90 -10.53 11.15 -16.91
N ALA A 91 -11.16 10.66 -17.98
CA ALA A 91 -11.53 11.50 -19.13
C ALA A 91 -12.52 12.62 -18.72
N PHE A 92 -13.52 12.32 -17.88
CA PHE A 92 -14.41 13.33 -17.33
C PHE A 92 -13.70 14.30 -16.37
N THR A 93 -12.68 13.85 -15.63
CA THR A 93 -11.82 14.72 -14.81
C THR A 93 -11.17 15.80 -15.68
N ILE A 94 -10.60 15.42 -16.83
CA ILE A 94 -9.98 16.35 -17.78
C ILE A 94 -11.02 17.34 -18.35
N LEU A 95 -12.23 16.88 -18.66
CA LEU A 95 -13.33 17.74 -19.12
C LEU A 95 -13.66 18.84 -18.10
N PHE A 96 -13.85 18.46 -16.83
CA PHE A 96 -14.18 19.39 -15.76
C PHE A 96 -13.01 20.30 -15.38
N LEU A 97 -11.77 19.81 -15.51
CA LEU A 97 -10.57 20.63 -15.37
C LEU A 97 -10.53 21.73 -16.45
N PHE A 98 -10.73 21.37 -17.71
CA PHE A 98 -10.75 22.32 -18.82
C PHE A 98 -11.82 23.41 -18.59
N TRP A 99 -13.05 23.01 -18.26
CA TRP A 99 -14.13 23.98 -18.01
C TRP A 99 -13.91 24.83 -16.76
N SER A 100 -13.34 24.27 -15.70
CA SER A 100 -13.00 25.06 -14.50
C SER A 100 -11.92 26.10 -14.81
N SER A 101 -10.86 25.67 -15.50
CA SER A 101 -9.76 26.53 -15.92
C SER A 101 -10.24 27.68 -16.82
N SER A 102 -11.03 27.37 -17.86
CA SER A 102 -11.52 28.38 -18.80
C SER A 102 -12.51 29.36 -18.17
N MET A 103 -13.35 28.91 -17.23
CA MET A 103 -14.26 29.78 -16.48
C MET A 103 -13.50 30.78 -15.60
N ILE A 104 -12.49 30.30 -14.87
CA ILE A 104 -11.68 31.16 -13.99
C ILE A 104 -10.86 32.13 -14.82
N LEU A 105 -10.17 31.64 -15.86
CA LEU A 105 -9.31 32.47 -16.70
C LEU A 105 -10.11 33.54 -17.45
N LYS A 106 -11.29 33.20 -17.99
CA LYS A 106 -12.18 34.20 -18.61
C LYS A 106 -12.60 35.27 -17.62
N LYS A 107 -12.99 34.89 -16.41
CA LYS A 107 -13.37 35.83 -15.34
C LYS A 107 -12.20 36.73 -14.96
N LEU A 108 -11.00 36.18 -14.84
CA LEU A 108 -9.77 36.91 -14.53
C LEU A 108 -9.48 37.97 -15.61
N VAL A 109 -9.42 37.56 -16.88
CA VAL A 109 -9.11 38.43 -18.02
C VAL A 109 -10.11 39.56 -18.18
N SER A 110 -11.40 39.28 -17.99
CA SER A 110 -12.47 40.27 -18.14
C SER A 110 -12.38 41.45 -17.17
N ARG A 111 -11.54 41.37 -16.13
CA ARG A 111 -11.35 42.46 -15.16
C ARG A 111 -10.43 43.58 -15.64
N PHE A 112 -9.53 43.29 -16.58
CA PHE A 112 -8.52 44.26 -17.02
C PHE A 112 -8.41 44.37 -18.54
N THR A 113 -9.16 43.58 -19.31
CA THR A 113 -9.23 43.72 -20.77
C THR A 113 -10.63 43.38 -21.26
N GLU A 114 -11.12 44.16 -22.24
CA GLU A 114 -12.38 43.86 -22.90
C GLU A 114 -12.32 42.54 -23.67
N SER A 115 -13.45 41.80 -23.66
CA SER A 115 -13.53 40.52 -24.36
C SER A 115 -13.46 40.75 -25.87
N ASN A 116 -12.48 40.13 -26.51
CA ASN A 116 -12.37 40.11 -27.96
C ASN A 116 -12.00 38.70 -28.44
N LYS A 117 -12.20 38.45 -29.74
CA LYS A 117 -11.97 37.15 -30.36
C LYS A 117 -10.58 36.56 -30.06
N ASN A 118 -9.52 37.37 -30.07
CA ASN A 118 -8.15 36.87 -29.88
C ASN A 118 -7.93 36.43 -28.43
N ASN A 119 -8.33 37.26 -27.47
CA ASN A 119 -8.23 36.93 -26.04
C ASN A 119 -9.05 35.70 -25.71
N GLU A 120 -10.26 35.58 -26.27
CA GLU A 120 -11.13 34.43 -26.09
C GLU A 120 -10.53 33.13 -26.65
N ILE A 121 -9.89 33.17 -27.83
CA ILE A 121 -9.16 32.03 -28.39
C ILE A 121 -7.99 31.63 -27.48
N VAL A 122 -7.23 32.59 -26.97
CA VAL A 122 -6.08 32.29 -26.10
C VAL A 122 -6.51 31.76 -24.75
N ILE A 123 -7.61 32.25 -24.16
CA ILE A 123 -8.18 31.67 -22.92
C ILE A 123 -8.48 30.17 -23.13
N LEU A 124 -9.13 29.83 -24.25
CA LEU A 124 -9.47 28.44 -24.56
C LEU A 124 -8.21 27.60 -24.81
N GLY A 125 -7.27 28.08 -25.62
CA GLY A 125 -6.01 27.39 -25.91
C GLY A 125 -5.12 27.20 -24.67
N SER A 126 -5.08 28.19 -23.78
CA SER A 126 -4.35 28.15 -22.52
C SER A 126 -4.94 27.09 -21.57
N SER A 127 -6.27 27.08 -21.44
CA SER A 127 -6.98 26.08 -20.64
C SER A 127 -6.81 24.66 -21.22
N PHE A 128 -6.75 24.55 -22.55
CA PHE A 128 -6.48 23.30 -23.27
C PHE A 128 -5.07 22.77 -23.00
N VAL A 129 -4.04 23.63 -23.02
CA VAL A 129 -2.66 23.24 -22.69
C VAL A 129 -2.56 22.74 -21.25
N GLY A 130 -3.13 23.48 -20.29
CA GLY A 130 -3.16 23.05 -18.89
C GLY A 130 -3.89 21.70 -18.71
N ALA A 131 -5.00 21.51 -19.42
CA ALA A 131 -5.75 20.26 -19.37
C ALA A 131 -4.98 19.06 -19.88
N LEU A 132 -4.34 19.19 -21.04
CA LEU A 132 -3.54 18.10 -21.59
C LEU A 132 -2.25 17.88 -20.79
N ALA A 133 -1.66 18.91 -20.17
CA ALA A 133 -0.49 18.72 -19.31
C ALA A 133 -0.84 17.82 -18.10
N TYR A 134 -2.05 17.96 -17.55
CA TYR A 134 -2.54 17.04 -16.52
C TYR A 134 -2.88 15.65 -17.09
N THR A 135 -3.46 15.58 -18.30
CA THR A 135 -3.75 14.30 -18.99
C THR A 135 -2.53 13.40 -19.06
N PHE A 136 -1.36 13.97 -19.34
CA PHE A 136 -0.11 13.25 -19.51
C PHE A 136 0.82 13.34 -18.29
N SER A 137 0.34 13.76 -17.12
CA SER A 137 1.13 13.74 -15.89
C SER A 137 1.22 12.32 -15.32
N ASP A 138 2.42 11.93 -14.87
CA ASP A 138 2.80 10.57 -14.45
C ASP A 138 1.77 9.95 -13.47
N SER A 139 1.65 10.52 -12.27
CA SER A 139 0.76 9.96 -11.24
C SER A 139 -0.71 9.92 -11.66
N PHE A 140 -1.20 10.89 -12.45
CA PHE A 140 -2.60 10.88 -12.88
C PHE A 140 -2.87 9.83 -13.97
N TRP A 141 -1.98 9.70 -14.95
CA TRP A 141 -2.13 8.72 -16.03
C TRP A 141 -2.03 7.30 -15.48
N TYR A 142 -1.11 7.02 -14.54
CA TYR A 142 -0.95 5.68 -13.97
C TYR A 142 -2.25 5.13 -13.36
N ASN A 143 -3.01 5.98 -12.66
CA ASN A 143 -4.31 5.62 -12.09
C ASN A 143 -5.46 5.59 -13.12
N ALA A 144 -5.31 6.23 -14.27
CA ALA A 144 -6.35 6.29 -15.30
C ALA A 144 -6.51 4.97 -16.06
N VAL A 145 -5.53 4.06 -15.94
CA VAL A 145 -5.41 2.83 -16.75
C VAL A 145 -5.57 1.53 -15.94
N GLU A 146 -5.94 1.61 -14.66
CA GLU A 146 -6.17 0.46 -13.76
C GLU A 146 -7.43 0.66 -12.88
N ALA A 147 -8.05 -0.44 -12.42
CA ALA A 147 -9.22 -0.42 -11.56
C ALA A 147 -8.88 -0.02 -10.11
N GLU A 148 -8.78 1.30 -9.90
CA GLU A 148 -8.55 1.93 -8.60
C GLU A 148 -9.57 3.03 -8.30
N VAL A 149 -9.85 3.28 -7.02
CA VAL A 149 -10.83 4.28 -6.57
C VAL A 149 -10.40 5.73 -6.88
N TYR A 150 -9.11 5.96 -7.07
CA TYR A 150 -8.51 7.29 -7.22
C TYR A 150 -8.91 8.01 -8.53
N ALA A 151 -9.18 7.26 -9.60
CA ALA A 151 -9.68 7.83 -10.86
C ALA A 151 -11.06 8.49 -10.67
N MET A 152 -11.98 7.81 -9.98
CA MET A 152 -13.31 8.34 -9.68
C MET A 152 -13.28 9.41 -8.57
N ALA A 153 -12.37 9.29 -7.61
CA ALA A 153 -12.13 10.35 -6.63
C ALA A 153 -11.71 11.66 -7.31
N SER A 154 -10.82 11.59 -8.30
CA SER A 154 -10.37 12.74 -9.10
C SER A 154 -11.52 13.36 -9.89
N LEU A 155 -12.40 12.54 -10.46
CA LEU A 155 -13.62 13.00 -11.11
C LEU A 155 -14.48 13.82 -10.14
N PHE A 156 -14.66 13.34 -8.91
CA PHE A 156 -15.52 14.03 -7.95
C PHE A 156 -14.88 15.33 -7.45
N ILE A 157 -13.57 15.39 -7.29
CA ILE A 157 -12.85 16.66 -7.02
C ILE A 157 -13.11 17.66 -8.15
N ALA A 158 -12.89 17.25 -9.41
CA ALA A 158 -13.06 18.13 -10.57
C ALA A 158 -14.51 18.58 -10.75
N LEU A 159 -15.47 17.66 -10.59
CA LEU A 159 -16.90 17.92 -10.68
C LEU A 159 -17.36 18.86 -9.55
N LEU A 160 -16.98 18.61 -8.29
CA LEU A 160 -17.34 19.47 -7.17
C LEU A 160 -16.78 20.88 -7.34
N PHE A 161 -15.53 20.99 -7.80
CA PHE A 161 -14.93 22.30 -8.04
C PHE A 161 -15.64 23.05 -9.16
N TRP A 162 -15.93 22.38 -10.27
CA TRP A 162 -16.72 22.93 -11.37
C TRP A 162 -18.13 23.36 -10.92
N LEU A 163 -18.84 22.51 -10.17
CA LEU A 163 -20.16 22.82 -9.59
C LEU A 163 -20.09 24.03 -8.65
N GLY A 164 -19.02 24.17 -7.87
CA GLY A 164 -18.76 25.34 -7.03
C GLY A 164 -18.66 26.64 -7.86
N LEU A 165 -17.94 26.60 -8.98
CA LEU A 165 -17.84 27.73 -9.91
C LEU A 165 -19.20 28.06 -10.56
N ARG A 166 -20.00 27.04 -10.92
CA ARG A 166 -21.37 27.22 -11.42
C ARG A 166 -22.27 27.86 -10.38
N TRP A 167 -22.16 27.42 -9.12
CA TRP A 167 -22.89 28.01 -8.01
C TRP A 167 -22.50 29.48 -7.81
N GLU A 168 -21.22 29.82 -7.85
CA GLU A 168 -20.75 31.21 -7.72
C GLU A 168 -21.33 32.14 -8.81
N GLN A 169 -21.45 31.65 -10.05
CA GLN A 169 -22.03 32.42 -11.17
C GLN A 169 -23.53 32.68 -11.01
N ASP A 170 -24.26 31.70 -10.46
CA ASP A 170 -25.73 31.72 -10.37
C ASP A 170 -26.27 32.03 -8.96
N MET A 171 -25.40 32.21 -7.96
CA MET A 171 -25.75 32.27 -6.53
C MET A 171 -26.89 33.25 -6.21
N ASN A 172 -26.87 34.42 -6.85
CA ASN A 172 -27.84 35.50 -6.62
C ASN A 172 -28.99 35.51 -7.64
N LYS A 173 -29.09 34.49 -8.50
CA LYS A 173 -30.19 34.32 -9.47
C LYS A 173 -31.31 33.45 -8.87
N PRO A 174 -32.56 33.56 -9.35
CA PRO A 174 -33.62 32.65 -8.97
C PRO A 174 -33.19 31.19 -9.17
N ARG A 175 -33.39 30.35 -8.14
CA ARG A 175 -32.96 28.95 -8.09
C ARG A 175 -31.43 28.72 -8.15
N GLY A 176 -30.61 29.73 -7.85
CA GLY A 176 -29.14 29.60 -7.80
C GLY A 176 -28.65 28.48 -6.87
N ASN A 177 -29.32 28.29 -5.73
CA ASN A 177 -28.99 27.24 -4.75
C ASN A 177 -29.24 25.80 -5.22
N LYS A 178 -29.81 25.58 -6.41
CA LYS A 178 -29.87 24.23 -7.01
C LYS A 178 -28.49 23.59 -7.13
N TRP A 179 -27.47 24.41 -7.41
CA TRP A 179 -26.08 23.95 -7.50
C TRP A 179 -25.57 23.48 -6.15
N LEU A 180 -25.92 24.18 -5.06
CA LEU A 180 -25.57 23.77 -3.70
C LEU A 180 -26.20 22.42 -3.32
N LEU A 181 -27.42 22.15 -3.78
CA LEU A 181 -28.06 20.83 -3.58
C LEU A 181 -27.34 19.72 -4.35
N ILE A 182 -26.92 19.97 -5.60
CA ILE A 182 -26.14 19.01 -6.38
C ILE A 182 -24.76 18.78 -5.73
N ILE A 183 -24.09 19.84 -5.28
CA ILE A 183 -22.83 19.74 -4.51
C ILE A 183 -23.04 18.85 -3.28
N SER A 184 -24.14 19.05 -2.54
CA SER A 184 -24.48 18.26 -1.36
C SER A 184 -24.67 16.78 -1.70
N LEU A 185 -25.35 16.47 -2.82
CA LEU A 185 -25.50 15.10 -3.30
C LEU A 185 -24.17 14.46 -3.68
N VAL A 186 -23.33 15.17 -4.44
CA VAL A 186 -22.01 14.65 -4.87
C VAL A 186 -21.07 14.46 -3.67
N VAL A 187 -21.13 15.35 -2.68
CA VAL A 187 -20.45 15.16 -1.38
C VAL A 187 -20.91 13.87 -0.71
N GLY A 188 -22.22 13.61 -0.64
CA GLY A 188 -22.76 12.34 -0.13
C GLY A 188 -22.29 11.12 -0.91
N LEU A 189 -22.35 11.17 -2.25
CA LEU A 189 -21.91 10.10 -3.14
C LEU A 189 -20.40 9.81 -3.00
N SER A 190 -19.60 10.83 -2.70
CA SER A 190 -18.15 10.67 -2.58
C SER A 190 -17.73 9.71 -1.48
N PHE A 191 -18.52 9.57 -0.41
CA PHE A 191 -18.26 8.58 0.63
C PHE A 191 -18.38 7.15 0.11
N GLY A 192 -19.20 6.92 -0.92
CA GLY A 192 -19.27 5.63 -1.61
C GLY A 192 -18.11 5.36 -2.58
N VAL A 193 -17.16 6.29 -2.72
CA VAL A 193 -16.00 6.17 -3.62
C VAL A 193 -14.72 6.36 -2.82
N HIS A 194 -14.43 7.58 -2.39
CA HIS A 194 -13.26 7.95 -1.61
C HIS A 194 -13.43 9.32 -0.95
N PHE A 195 -12.91 9.48 0.27
CA PHE A 195 -13.12 10.70 1.08
C PHE A 195 -12.36 11.94 0.58
N MET A 196 -11.40 11.77 -0.35
CA MET A 196 -10.60 12.89 -0.88
C MET A 196 -11.41 13.98 -1.57
N ALA A 197 -12.58 13.66 -2.14
CA ALA A 197 -13.42 14.66 -2.79
C ALA A 197 -13.88 15.77 -1.82
N LEU A 198 -13.98 15.46 -0.53
CA LEU A 198 -14.34 16.42 0.54
C LEU A 198 -13.31 17.56 0.67
N LEU A 199 -12.07 17.33 0.26
CA LEU A 199 -10.99 18.33 0.27
C LEU A 199 -11.27 19.50 -0.69
N THR A 200 -12.32 19.42 -1.52
CA THR A 200 -12.81 20.52 -2.36
C THR A 200 -13.74 21.49 -1.62
N ILE A 201 -14.33 21.08 -0.50
CA ILE A 201 -15.24 21.92 0.31
C ILE A 201 -14.58 23.25 0.68
N PRO A 202 -13.30 23.30 1.10
CA PRO A 202 -12.66 24.57 1.39
C PRO A 202 -12.67 25.59 0.26
N ALA A 203 -12.35 25.17 -0.95
CA ALA A 203 -12.38 26.02 -2.13
C ALA A 203 -13.80 26.54 -2.43
N ILE A 204 -14.82 25.68 -2.31
CA ILE A 204 -16.24 26.07 -2.49
C ILE A 204 -16.68 27.07 -1.42
N GLY A 205 -16.26 26.87 -0.17
CA GLY A 205 -16.50 27.81 0.93
C GLY A 205 -15.92 29.19 0.64
N PHE A 206 -14.71 29.27 0.09
CA PHE A 206 -14.11 30.54 -0.31
C PHE A 206 -14.76 31.18 -1.54
N LEU A 207 -15.30 30.38 -2.48
CA LEU A 207 -16.13 30.91 -3.57
C LEU A 207 -17.37 31.63 -3.02
N TYR A 208 -18.05 31.04 -2.02
CA TYR A 208 -19.16 31.69 -1.34
C TYR A 208 -18.73 32.96 -0.59
N PHE A 209 -17.64 32.88 0.19
CA PHE A 209 -17.13 34.00 0.97
C PHE A 209 -16.79 35.20 0.09
N PHE A 210 -15.97 35.01 -0.95
CA PHE A 210 -15.55 36.12 -1.81
C PHE A 210 -16.66 36.68 -2.69
N LYS A 211 -17.71 35.90 -2.96
CA LYS A 211 -18.89 36.36 -3.69
C LYS A 211 -19.77 37.30 -2.86
N ASN A 212 -19.95 37.00 -1.57
CA ASN A 212 -20.89 37.71 -0.70
C ASN A 212 -20.23 38.85 0.09
N TYR A 213 -18.94 38.74 0.40
CA TYR A 213 -18.20 39.75 1.16
C TYR A 213 -17.40 40.67 0.21
N LYS A 214 -17.90 41.90 0.01
CA LYS A 214 -17.23 42.89 -0.84
C LYS A 214 -15.87 43.32 -0.27
N VAL A 215 -15.85 43.67 1.01
CA VAL A 215 -14.63 44.05 1.76
C VAL A 215 -14.16 42.86 2.59
N VAL A 216 -12.92 42.42 2.36
CA VAL A 216 -12.29 41.31 3.09
C VAL A 216 -11.34 41.92 4.12
N THR A 217 -11.69 41.81 5.40
CA THR A 217 -10.80 42.17 6.53
C THR A 217 -10.07 40.93 7.05
N ILE A 218 -8.94 41.12 7.76
CA ILE A 218 -8.20 40.02 8.40
C ILE A 218 -9.12 39.20 9.31
N LYS A 219 -9.95 39.86 10.12
CA LYS A 219 -10.91 39.19 11.02
C LYS A 219 -11.93 38.35 10.24
N SER A 220 -12.56 38.91 9.22
CA SER A 220 -13.54 38.17 8.40
C SER A 220 -12.90 37.00 7.64
N PHE A 221 -11.64 37.15 7.23
CA PHE A 221 -10.90 36.12 6.50
C PHE A 221 -10.47 34.97 7.42
N LEU A 222 -9.98 35.26 8.63
CA LEU A 222 -9.69 34.25 9.65
C LEU A 222 -10.96 33.49 10.05
N LEU A 223 -12.06 34.22 10.25
CA LEU A 223 -13.35 33.60 10.56
C LEU A 223 -13.85 32.71 9.41
N ALA A 224 -13.70 33.14 8.15
CA ALA A 224 -14.05 32.33 6.99
C ALA A 224 -13.25 31.01 6.95
N ASN A 225 -11.94 31.06 7.22
CA ASN A 225 -11.10 29.86 7.32
C ASN A 225 -11.61 28.88 8.39
N VAL A 226 -11.87 29.38 9.59
CA VAL A 226 -12.40 28.57 10.70
C VAL A 226 -13.75 27.95 10.35
N ILE A 227 -14.69 28.73 9.78
CA ILE A 227 -16.02 28.23 9.40
C ILE A 227 -15.90 27.14 8.32
N VAL A 228 -15.06 27.37 7.31
CA VAL A 228 -14.88 26.44 6.20
C VAL A 228 -14.28 25.11 6.66
N ILE A 229 -13.26 25.15 7.52
CA ILE A 229 -12.69 23.96 8.15
C ILE A 229 -13.73 23.30 9.05
N ALA A 230 -14.51 24.06 9.81
CA ALA A 230 -15.58 23.53 10.64
C ALA A 230 -16.67 22.81 9.82
N ILE A 231 -17.02 23.30 8.62
CA ILE A 231 -17.96 22.61 7.72
C ILE A 231 -17.37 21.29 7.22
N LEU A 232 -16.11 21.30 6.79
CA LEU A 232 -15.41 20.07 6.37
C LEU A 232 -15.39 19.04 7.52
N LEU A 233 -14.95 19.44 8.72
CA LEU A 233 -14.90 18.57 9.89
C LEU A 233 -16.29 18.15 10.36
N PHE A 234 -17.29 19.01 10.24
CA PHE A 234 -18.68 18.66 10.55
C PHE A 234 -19.17 17.56 9.62
N ILE A 235 -18.98 17.67 8.31
CA ILE A 235 -19.43 16.64 7.36
C ILE A 235 -18.64 15.34 7.56
N PHE A 236 -17.31 15.45 7.62
CA PHE A 236 -16.41 14.29 7.66
C PHE A 236 -16.41 13.55 9.01
N LYS A 237 -16.25 14.28 10.12
CA LYS A 237 -16.02 13.70 11.46
C LYS A 237 -17.29 13.63 12.31
N LEU A 238 -18.33 14.41 12.00
CA LEU A 238 -19.54 14.49 12.81
C LEU A 238 -20.76 13.90 12.10
N LEU A 239 -21.22 14.48 10.99
CA LEU A 239 -22.52 14.19 10.38
C LEU A 239 -22.72 12.70 10.10
N LEU A 240 -21.82 12.07 9.33
CA LEU A 240 -21.99 10.67 8.95
C LEU A 240 -21.64 9.70 10.08
N PRO A 241 -20.50 9.83 10.80
CA PRO A 241 -20.20 8.96 11.92
C PRO A 241 -21.26 9.00 13.02
N MET A 242 -21.81 10.18 13.34
CA MET A 242 -22.89 10.29 14.32
C MET A 242 -24.21 9.73 13.79
N THR A 243 -24.48 9.86 12.48
CA THR A 243 -25.69 9.24 11.89
C THR A 243 -25.60 7.72 12.01
N MET A 244 -24.51 7.09 11.60
CA MET A 244 -24.31 5.64 11.77
C MET A 244 -24.25 5.23 13.25
N GLY A 245 -23.62 6.03 14.10
CA GLY A 245 -23.65 5.86 15.55
C GLY A 245 -25.06 5.91 16.13
N PHE A 246 -25.94 6.75 15.60
CA PHE A 246 -27.34 6.84 16.01
C PHE A 246 -28.13 5.60 15.59
N PHE A 247 -27.90 5.09 14.37
CA PHE A 247 -28.44 3.80 13.94
C PHE A 247 -27.99 2.67 14.86
N GLY A 248 -26.67 2.47 15.03
CA GLY A 248 -26.13 1.37 15.83
C GLY A 248 -26.50 1.42 17.31
N LYS A 249 -26.46 2.60 17.95
CA LYS A 249 -26.83 2.74 19.38
C LYS A 249 -28.33 2.54 19.60
N THR A 250 -29.18 3.05 18.71
CA THR A 250 -30.63 2.90 18.83
C THR A 250 -31.04 1.45 18.58
N GLU A 251 -30.37 0.77 17.63
CA GLU A 251 -30.54 -0.66 17.38
C GLU A 251 -30.31 -1.49 18.65
N VAL A 252 -29.14 -1.34 19.29
CA VAL A 252 -28.82 -2.04 20.54
C VAL A 252 -29.81 -1.69 21.65
N PHE A 253 -30.18 -0.40 21.81
CA PHE A 253 -31.14 0.01 22.83
C PHE A 253 -32.52 -0.64 22.66
N MET A 254 -33.08 -0.59 21.45
CA MET A 254 -34.41 -1.14 21.19
C MET A 254 -34.46 -2.66 21.33
N VAL A 255 -33.44 -3.37 20.85
CA VAL A 255 -33.37 -4.82 20.98
C VAL A 255 -33.12 -5.23 22.44
N ASN A 256 -32.05 -4.73 23.06
CA ASN A 256 -31.63 -5.22 24.37
C ASN A 256 -32.49 -4.67 25.52
N SER A 257 -32.96 -3.42 25.44
CA SER A 257 -33.69 -2.75 26.53
C SER A 257 -35.20 -2.84 26.38
N LEU A 258 -35.73 -2.79 25.15
CA LEU A 258 -37.18 -2.87 24.90
C LEU A 258 -37.66 -4.27 24.48
N GLY A 259 -36.74 -5.21 24.19
CA GLY A 259 -37.07 -6.58 23.81
C GLY A 259 -37.67 -6.71 22.41
N LEU A 260 -37.40 -5.73 21.52
CA LEU A 260 -37.87 -5.77 20.14
C LEU A 260 -36.98 -6.68 19.27
N PRO A 261 -37.49 -7.21 18.13
CA PRO A 261 -36.67 -7.97 17.18
C PRO A 261 -35.51 -7.15 16.61
N PHE A 262 -34.48 -7.84 16.11
CA PHE A 262 -33.39 -7.20 15.35
C PHE A 262 -33.94 -6.32 14.22
N ASP A 263 -33.18 -5.28 13.90
CA ASP A 263 -33.45 -4.23 12.92
C ASP A 263 -34.56 -3.23 13.30
N SER A 264 -35.23 -3.41 14.46
CA SER A 264 -36.29 -2.50 14.92
C SER A 264 -35.79 -1.08 15.17
N GLY A 265 -34.58 -0.92 15.73
CA GLY A 265 -33.99 0.40 15.94
C GLY A 265 -33.61 1.08 14.64
N THR A 266 -33.08 0.31 13.70
CA THR A 266 -32.74 0.77 12.35
C THR A 266 -33.98 1.25 11.58
N ILE A 267 -35.08 0.49 11.62
CA ILE A 267 -36.37 0.88 11.03
C ILE A 267 -36.91 2.15 11.70
N PHE A 268 -36.89 2.21 13.03
CA PHE A 268 -37.35 3.37 13.77
C PHE A 268 -36.58 4.65 13.39
N VAL A 269 -35.23 4.58 13.38
CA VAL A 269 -34.38 5.73 13.01
C VAL A 269 -34.68 6.17 11.58
N THR A 270 -34.88 5.23 10.65
CA THR A 270 -35.24 5.54 9.25
C THR A 270 -36.56 6.31 9.16
N ILE A 271 -37.61 5.84 9.84
CA ILE A 271 -38.93 6.52 9.87
C ILE A 271 -38.81 7.89 10.54
N LEU A 272 -38.05 7.97 11.64
CA LEU A 272 -37.82 9.23 12.37
C LEU A 272 -37.13 10.27 11.50
N LEU A 273 -36.07 9.88 10.77
CA LEU A 273 -35.37 10.77 9.84
C LEU A 273 -36.30 11.22 8.71
N ALA A 274 -37.07 10.30 8.11
CA ALA A 274 -38.03 10.63 7.06
C ALA A 274 -39.09 11.63 7.56
N ALA A 275 -39.62 11.43 8.77
CA ALA A 275 -40.56 12.36 9.40
C ALA A 275 -39.91 13.72 9.69
N LEU A 276 -38.69 13.74 10.22
CA LEU A 276 -37.94 14.97 10.52
C LEU A 276 -37.72 15.81 9.25
N PHE A 277 -37.31 15.19 8.16
CA PHE A 277 -37.16 15.89 6.88
C PHE A 277 -38.51 16.36 6.33
N TYR A 278 -39.54 15.51 6.34
CA TYR A 278 -40.87 15.89 5.85
C TYR A 278 -41.45 17.09 6.60
N PHE A 279 -41.49 17.02 7.94
CA PHE A 279 -42.04 18.09 8.78
C PHE A 279 -41.14 19.33 8.80
N GLY A 280 -39.82 19.16 8.80
CA GLY A 280 -38.86 20.28 8.74
C GLY A 280 -38.97 21.07 7.43
N LEU A 281 -39.07 20.38 6.29
CA LEU A 281 -39.27 21.01 4.99
C LEU A 281 -40.64 21.67 4.88
N LYS A 282 -41.70 21.01 5.34
CA LYS A 282 -43.06 21.59 5.39
C LYS A 282 -43.11 22.84 6.26
N TYR A 283 -42.53 22.80 7.45
CA TYR A 283 -42.49 23.94 8.38
C TYR A 283 -41.73 25.14 7.80
N THR A 284 -40.51 24.92 7.30
CA THR A 284 -39.68 25.99 6.73
C THR A 284 -40.32 26.59 5.47
N ASN A 285 -40.96 25.78 4.63
CA ASN A 285 -41.71 26.26 3.47
C ASN A 285 -42.92 27.11 3.88
N ASN A 286 -43.75 26.62 4.82
CA ASN A 286 -44.94 27.34 5.29
C ASN A 286 -44.61 28.69 5.96
N LYS A 287 -43.42 28.81 6.56
CA LYS A 287 -42.94 30.04 7.22
C LYS A 287 -42.10 30.94 6.31
N GLY A 288 -41.87 30.56 5.04
CA GLY A 288 -41.03 31.33 4.11
C GLY A 288 -39.53 31.37 4.47
N LEU A 289 -39.05 30.40 5.25
CA LEU A 289 -37.66 30.33 5.74
C LEU A 289 -36.72 29.67 4.71
N ALA A 290 -36.49 30.34 3.59
CA ALA A 290 -35.78 29.78 2.43
C ALA A 290 -34.35 29.28 2.72
N THR A 291 -33.58 29.99 3.55
CA THR A 291 -32.21 29.58 3.92
C THR A 291 -32.22 28.28 4.70
N TYR A 292 -33.06 28.18 5.74
CA TYR A 292 -33.19 26.96 6.56
C TYR A 292 -33.74 25.80 5.74
N ASN A 293 -34.70 26.05 4.85
CA ASN A 293 -35.19 25.04 3.93
C ASN A 293 -34.06 24.48 3.05
N THR A 294 -33.21 25.37 2.50
CA THR A 294 -32.04 24.96 1.71
C THR A 294 -31.04 24.14 2.54
N LEU A 295 -30.75 24.55 3.79
CA LEU A 295 -29.85 23.82 4.67
C LEU A 295 -30.37 22.40 4.98
N ILE A 296 -31.66 22.26 5.27
CA ILE A 296 -32.30 20.95 5.48
C ILE A 296 -32.19 20.09 4.21
N LEU A 297 -32.44 20.68 3.04
CA LEU A 297 -32.28 19.99 1.76
C LEU A 297 -30.82 19.56 1.49
N CYS A 298 -29.83 20.39 1.85
CA CYS A 298 -28.42 20.02 1.73
C CYS A 298 -28.09 18.77 2.56
N VAL A 299 -28.50 18.74 3.82
CA VAL A 299 -28.30 17.55 4.68
C VAL A 299 -29.02 16.34 4.12
N LEU A 300 -30.26 16.50 3.65
CA LEU A 300 -31.01 15.42 3.00
C LEU A 300 -30.27 14.88 1.77
N PHE A 301 -29.76 15.76 0.89
CA PHE A 301 -29.05 15.34 -0.33
C PHE A 301 -27.71 14.66 -0.02
N ILE A 302 -26.99 15.09 1.04
CA ILE A 302 -25.81 14.37 1.54
C ILE A 302 -26.21 12.95 1.95
N LEU A 303 -27.27 12.79 2.74
CA LEU A 303 -27.72 11.46 3.19
C LEU A 303 -28.24 10.58 2.03
N ILE A 304 -28.88 11.17 1.02
CA ILE A 304 -29.28 10.46 -0.21
C ILE A 304 -28.04 9.99 -0.98
N GLY A 305 -26.99 10.81 -1.11
CA GLY A 305 -25.75 10.34 -1.73
C GLY A 305 -25.06 9.25 -0.92
N PHE A 306 -25.05 9.42 0.41
CA PHE A 306 -24.47 8.46 1.34
C PHE A 306 -25.23 7.12 1.38
N SER A 307 -26.51 7.08 0.98
CA SER A 307 -27.30 5.85 1.01
C SER A 307 -26.76 4.74 0.10
N THR A 308 -25.81 5.04 -0.80
CA THR A 308 -25.03 4.02 -1.52
C THR A 308 -24.35 3.01 -0.58
N TRP A 309 -24.02 3.43 0.64
CA TRP A 309 -23.49 2.56 1.70
C TRP A 309 -24.44 1.45 2.17
N THR A 310 -25.74 1.56 1.90
CA THR A 310 -26.69 0.49 2.21
C THR A 310 -26.43 -0.79 1.40
N MET A 311 -25.69 -0.70 0.30
CA MET A 311 -25.22 -1.86 -0.47
C MET A 311 -24.44 -2.83 0.42
N LEU A 312 -23.54 -2.32 1.29
CA LEU A 312 -22.66 -3.15 2.11
C LEU A 312 -23.44 -4.11 3.03
N PRO A 313 -24.34 -3.67 3.93
CA PRO A 313 -25.09 -4.60 4.77
C PRO A 313 -26.02 -5.52 3.97
N ILE A 314 -26.58 -5.07 2.84
CA ILE A 314 -27.41 -5.93 1.98
C ILE A 314 -26.57 -7.10 1.43
N ARG A 315 -25.36 -6.81 0.94
CA ARG A 315 -24.48 -7.83 0.32
C ARG A 315 -23.76 -8.68 1.36
N ALA A 316 -23.39 -8.11 2.50
CA ALA A 316 -22.83 -8.86 3.62
C ALA A 316 -23.81 -9.93 4.15
N ASN A 317 -25.10 -9.59 4.29
CA ASN A 317 -26.14 -10.56 4.68
C ASN A 317 -26.39 -11.66 3.63
N ALA A 318 -26.03 -11.42 2.37
CA ALA A 318 -26.09 -12.45 1.32
C ALA A 318 -24.95 -13.47 1.42
N ASN A 319 -23.99 -13.28 2.35
CA ASN A 319 -22.80 -14.10 2.53
C ASN A 319 -22.01 -14.30 1.22
N THR A 320 -21.62 -13.19 0.60
CA THR A 320 -20.79 -13.19 -0.61
C THR A 320 -19.42 -13.86 -0.38
N VAL A 321 -18.75 -14.25 -1.46
CA VAL A 321 -17.49 -15.00 -1.36
C VAL A 321 -16.36 -14.13 -0.84
N ILE A 322 -16.24 -12.89 -1.33
CA ILE A 322 -15.46 -11.86 -0.64
C ILE A 322 -16.44 -11.07 0.23
N ASN A 323 -16.23 -11.11 1.55
CA ASN A 323 -17.12 -10.48 2.52
C ASN A 323 -16.32 -9.88 3.68
N GLU A 324 -15.39 -8.99 3.36
CA GLU A 324 -14.44 -8.48 4.33
C GLU A 324 -15.13 -7.75 5.48
N ASN A 325 -14.73 -8.07 6.71
CA ASN A 325 -15.31 -7.58 7.97
C ASN A 325 -16.82 -7.79 8.15
N LYS A 326 -17.50 -8.41 7.18
CA LYS A 326 -18.90 -8.82 7.21
C LYS A 326 -19.84 -7.75 7.84
N PRO A 327 -19.94 -6.53 7.27
CA PRO A 327 -20.72 -5.42 7.84
C PRO A 327 -22.24 -5.63 7.68
N SER A 328 -22.82 -6.63 8.33
CA SER A 328 -24.19 -7.12 8.12
C SER A 328 -25.26 -6.30 8.84
N ASP A 329 -24.88 -5.47 9.81
CA ASP A 329 -25.83 -4.63 10.51
C ASP A 329 -25.33 -3.21 10.84
N ALA A 330 -26.21 -2.40 11.42
CA ALA A 330 -25.92 -1.00 11.74
C ALA A 330 -24.68 -0.81 12.64
N ARG A 331 -24.36 -1.76 13.53
CA ARG A 331 -23.19 -1.67 14.40
C ARG A 331 -21.93 -2.09 13.66
N GLU A 332 -21.99 -3.18 12.90
CA GLU A 332 -20.86 -3.68 12.11
C GLU A 332 -20.50 -2.71 10.97
N VAL A 333 -21.49 -2.10 10.31
CA VAL A 333 -21.29 -1.04 9.29
C VAL A 333 -20.57 0.17 9.88
N LEU A 334 -20.88 0.55 11.13
CA LEU A 334 -20.15 1.64 11.81
C LEU A 334 -18.69 1.26 12.08
N ALA A 335 -18.43 0.04 12.55
CA ALA A 335 -17.07 -0.45 12.79
C ALA A 335 -16.27 -0.52 11.47
N TYR A 336 -16.93 -0.97 10.41
CA TYR A 336 -16.40 -1.00 9.05
C TYR A 336 -16.06 0.41 8.54
N TYR A 337 -16.97 1.38 8.68
CA TYR A 337 -16.72 2.78 8.31
C TYR A 337 -15.55 3.40 9.09
N ASN A 338 -15.48 3.15 10.40
CA ASN A 338 -14.42 3.66 11.26
C ASN A 338 -13.07 2.96 11.04
N ARG A 339 -13.08 1.84 10.29
CA ARG A 339 -11.91 0.99 10.05
C ARG A 339 -11.26 0.50 11.35
N GLU A 340 -12.09 0.09 12.32
CA GLU A 340 -11.66 -0.29 13.68
C GLU A 340 -10.58 -1.40 13.67
N GLN A 341 -10.51 -2.21 12.60
CA GLN A 341 -9.49 -3.26 12.44
C GLN A 341 -8.04 -2.76 12.28
N TYR A 342 -7.82 -1.54 11.77
CA TYR A 342 -6.45 -1.05 11.49
C TYR A 342 -5.85 -0.28 12.67
N GLY A 343 -6.55 -0.20 13.80
CA GLY A 343 -6.12 0.59 14.96
C GLY A 343 -6.22 2.10 14.75
N VAL A 344 -5.54 2.86 15.62
CA VAL A 344 -5.62 4.32 15.66
C VAL A 344 -4.34 4.95 15.11
N ASN A 345 -4.47 5.88 14.16
CA ASN A 345 -3.38 6.76 13.75
C ASN A 345 -3.50 8.10 14.50
N PRO A 346 -2.54 8.45 15.38
CA PRO A 346 -2.63 9.66 16.18
C PRO A 346 -2.38 10.91 15.33
N LEU A 347 -3.44 11.70 15.09
CA LEU A 347 -3.35 12.89 14.24
C LEU A 347 -2.96 14.17 15.00
N PHE A 348 -3.65 14.48 16.11
CA PHE A 348 -3.49 15.77 16.81
C PHE A 348 -2.76 15.67 18.14
N TYR A 349 -2.89 14.55 18.83
CA TYR A 349 -2.21 14.26 20.09
C TYR A 349 -2.06 12.75 20.21
N GLY A 350 -0.92 12.29 20.70
CA GLY A 350 -0.63 10.86 20.85
C GLY A 350 0.86 10.60 21.05
N PRO A 351 1.23 9.32 21.15
CA PRO A 351 2.61 8.93 21.46
C PRO A 351 3.58 9.15 20.29
N GLN A 352 4.85 9.30 20.64
CA GLN A 352 5.98 9.15 19.71
C GLN A 352 6.58 7.74 19.83
N TYR A 353 7.37 7.33 18.82
CA TYR A 353 7.94 5.99 18.70
C TYR A 353 8.74 5.55 19.94
N THR A 354 9.26 6.49 20.73
CA THR A 354 9.99 6.21 21.97
C THR A 354 9.13 5.61 23.08
N GLU A 355 7.80 5.61 22.94
CA GLU A 355 6.93 4.84 23.84
C GLU A 355 7.28 3.36 23.86
N ALA A 356 7.89 2.84 22.78
CA ALA A 356 8.39 1.47 22.72
C ALA A 356 9.53 1.17 23.71
N PHE A 357 10.08 2.20 24.34
CA PHE A 357 11.13 2.11 25.36
C PHE A 357 10.66 2.59 26.74
N SER A 358 9.39 2.96 26.88
CA SER A 358 8.82 3.42 28.15
C SER A 358 7.98 2.34 28.81
N GLY A 359 7.81 2.45 30.14
CA GLY A 359 6.83 1.67 30.86
C GLY A 359 5.38 2.10 30.59
N LEU A 360 4.46 1.47 31.31
CA LEU A 360 3.07 1.94 31.40
C LEU A 360 2.99 3.22 32.25
N ASP A 361 1.93 3.98 32.05
CA ASP A 361 1.56 5.11 32.88
C ASP A 361 1.41 4.67 34.36
N GLU A 362 2.03 5.42 35.28
CA GLU A 362 2.09 5.04 36.70
C GLU A 362 0.72 5.07 37.39
N ASP A 363 -0.13 6.04 37.03
CA ASP A 363 -1.42 6.28 37.68
C ASP A 363 -2.56 5.49 37.02
N ASN A 364 -2.52 5.37 35.69
CA ASN A 364 -3.57 4.77 34.89
C ASN A 364 -2.98 3.88 33.78
N PRO A 365 -2.39 2.72 34.12
CA PRO A 365 -1.62 1.88 33.20
C PRO A 365 -2.45 1.21 32.09
N TYR A 366 -3.78 1.19 32.22
CA TYR A 366 -4.69 0.54 31.28
C TYR A 366 -5.89 1.40 30.93
N LEU A 367 -6.37 1.31 29.69
CA LEU A 367 -7.56 2.01 29.18
C LEU A 367 -8.63 1.04 28.69
N ASP A 368 -9.89 1.48 28.75
CA ASP A 368 -11.02 0.75 28.18
C ASP A 368 -11.10 0.91 26.65
N LYS A 369 -11.28 -0.20 25.93
CA LYS A 369 -11.68 -0.23 24.52
C LYS A 369 -13.17 0.04 24.34
N ALA A 370 -13.57 0.30 23.10
CA ALA A 370 -14.98 0.29 22.73
C ALA A 370 -15.56 -1.14 22.80
N PRO A 371 -16.79 -1.33 23.33
CA PRO A 371 -17.46 -2.62 23.27
C PRO A 371 -17.85 -2.96 21.82
N ASN A 372 -17.44 -4.15 21.39
CA ASN A 372 -17.84 -4.79 20.14
C ASN A 372 -19.08 -5.64 20.37
N TYR A 373 -20.11 -5.45 19.56
CA TYR A 373 -21.39 -6.15 19.70
C TYR A 373 -21.64 -7.06 18.51
N GLU A 374 -22.21 -8.23 18.78
CA GLU A 374 -22.69 -9.16 17.77
C GLU A 374 -24.13 -9.60 18.06
N ARG A 375 -24.90 -9.94 17.02
CA ARG A 375 -26.23 -10.53 17.14
C ARG A 375 -26.15 -11.97 17.65
N ASP A 376 -26.71 -12.21 18.83
CA ASP A 376 -26.98 -13.57 19.30
C ASP A 376 -28.41 -13.98 18.95
N TYR A 377 -28.54 -14.78 17.89
CA TYR A 377 -29.82 -15.31 17.42
C TYR A 377 -30.49 -16.28 18.40
N LYS A 378 -29.76 -16.86 19.36
CA LYS A 378 -30.35 -17.74 20.38
C LYS A 378 -31.07 -16.94 21.46
N THR A 379 -30.48 -15.83 21.88
CA THR A 379 -31.08 -14.95 22.92
C THR A 379 -31.93 -13.84 22.33
N GLY A 380 -31.81 -13.56 21.02
CA GLY A 380 -32.48 -12.45 20.35
C GLY A 380 -31.92 -11.08 20.77
N LYS A 381 -30.65 -11.02 21.19
CA LYS A 381 -30.02 -9.82 21.75
C LYS A 381 -28.66 -9.55 21.12
N TYR A 382 -28.20 -8.31 21.22
CA TYR A 382 -26.82 -7.93 20.96
C TYR A 382 -25.95 -8.23 22.18
N VAL A 383 -24.89 -9.02 22.02
CA VAL A 383 -23.96 -9.39 23.10
C VAL A 383 -22.59 -8.77 22.87
N ILE A 384 -21.90 -8.39 23.95
CA ILE A 384 -20.53 -7.88 23.86
C ILE A 384 -19.58 -9.07 23.71
N VAL A 385 -18.72 -9.04 22.70
CA VAL A 385 -17.86 -10.17 22.34
C VAL A 385 -16.37 -9.98 22.64
N ASN A 386 -15.93 -8.74 22.91
CA ASN A 386 -14.55 -8.42 23.28
C ASN A 386 -14.38 -8.08 24.77
N ASN A 387 -13.19 -8.35 25.30
CA ASN A 387 -12.73 -7.92 26.62
C ASN A 387 -12.32 -6.45 26.57
N PHE A 388 -13.29 -5.56 26.73
CA PHE A 388 -13.05 -4.13 26.52
C PHE A 388 -12.53 -3.36 27.75
N LYS A 389 -12.69 -3.87 28.98
CA LYS A 389 -12.25 -3.15 30.19
C LYS A 389 -10.76 -3.33 30.46
N ASN A 390 -10.01 -2.26 30.73
CA ASN A 390 -8.55 -2.28 30.94
C ASN A 390 -7.81 -3.03 29.80
N ALA A 391 -8.27 -2.87 28.57
CA ALA A 391 -7.89 -3.69 27.42
C ALA A 391 -6.76 -3.10 26.57
N GLU A 392 -6.50 -1.80 26.70
CA GLU A 392 -5.36 -1.11 26.07
C GLU A 392 -4.31 -0.78 27.11
N GLN A 393 -3.04 -0.91 26.72
CA GLN A 393 -1.93 -0.38 27.50
C GLN A 393 -1.90 1.14 27.35
N ASN A 394 -1.83 1.86 28.47
CA ASN A 394 -1.57 3.28 28.48
C ASN A 394 -0.07 3.50 28.69
N THR A 395 0.64 3.94 27.66
CA THR A 395 2.06 4.31 27.76
C THR A 395 2.21 5.67 28.45
N ASP A 396 3.39 5.89 29.05
CA ASP A 396 3.72 7.11 29.80
C ASP A 396 3.45 8.39 28.97
N ASP A 397 2.66 9.30 29.54
CA ASP A 397 2.32 10.61 28.97
C ASP A 397 3.54 11.47 28.60
N ASN A 398 4.70 11.24 29.23
CA ASN A 398 5.96 11.90 28.90
C ASN A 398 6.41 11.64 27.45
N HIS A 399 5.97 10.54 26.84
CA HIS A 399 6.26 10.21 25.44
C HIS A 399 5.20 10.70 24.45
N LYS A 400 4.12 11.32 24.93
CA LYS A 400 3.06 11.89 24.09
C LYS A 400 3.37 13.33 23.69
N THR A 401 2.89 13.73 22.52
CA THR A 401 3.09 15.10 22.01
C THR A 401 1.91 15.55 21.16
N ILE A 402 1.83 16.86 20.93
CA ILE A 402 0.91 17.46 19.97
C ILE A 402 1.46 17.22 18.57
N LEU A 403 0.58 16.83 17.65
CA LEU A 403 0.90 16.52 16.25
C LEU A 403 2.04 15.48 16.13
N PRO A 404 1.89 14.26 16.68
CA PRO A 404 2.95 13.26 16.67
C PRO A 404 3.21 12.78 15.24
N ARG A 405 4.36 13.13 14.65
CA ARG A 405 4.75 12.76 13.28
C ARG A 405 5.58 11.49 13.22
N MET A 406 6.28 11.20 14.31
CA MET A 406 7.15 10.03 14.46
C MET A 406 6.58 9.10 15.52
N TRP A 407 5.45 8.46 15.21
CA TRP A 407 4.63 7.72 16.19
C TRP A 407 4.81 6.19 16.09
N SER A 408 5.29 5.66 14.96
CA SER A 408 5.29 4.22 14.72
C SER A 408 6.48 3.51 15.37
N GLY A 409 6.21 2.58 16.29
CA GLY A 409 7.22 1.72 16.93
C GLY A 409 7.90 0.72 15.99
N ASP A 410 7.34 0.48 14.80
CA ASP A 410 7.92 -0.43 13.79
C ASP A 410 8.96 0.25 12.89
N HIS A 411 9.03 1.59 12.92
CA HIS A 411 9.87 2.39 12.01
C HIS A 411 10.90 3.23 12.76
N ILE A 412 11.27 2.83 13.99
CA ILE A 412 12.16 3.59 14.88
C ILE A 412 13.49 3.90 14.22
N GLU A 413 14.14 2.88 13.63
CA GLU A 413 15.44 3.02 12.96
C GLU A 413 15.40 4.05 11.82
N ASN A 414 14.28 4.09 11.09
CA ASN A 414 14.10 5.00 9.97
C ASN A 414 13.88 6.42 10.46
N TYR A 415 13.14 6.63 11.55
CA TYR A 415 13.02 7.96 12.16
C TYR A 415 14.37 8.49 12.65
N MET A 416 15.21 7.62 13.23
CA MET A 416 16.56 7.97 13.65
C MET A 416 17.49 8.37 12.50
N ASN A 417 17.15 8.07 11.24
CA ASN A 417 17.91 8.56 10.09
C ASN A 417 17.60 10.03 9.75
N PHE A 418 16.42 10.53 10.16
CA PHE A 418 15.99 11.92 9.97
C PHE A 418 16.16 12.80 11.21
N THR A 419 16.39 12.18 12.36
CA THR A 419 16.54 12.87 13.65
C THR A 419 17.78 12.39 14.37
N ASN A 420 18.06 12.95 15.54
CA ASN A 420 19.08 12.36 16.41
C ASN A 420 18.55 11.08 17.08
N PRO A 421 19.42 10.11 17.40
CA PRO A 421 19.10 9.02 18.32
C PRO A 421 18.52 9.56 19.64
N PRO A 422 17.45 8.95 20.17
CA PRO A 422 16.84 9.42 21.42
C PRO A 422 17.87 9.31 22.55
N GLN A 423 18.04 10.39 23.30
CA GLN A 423 18.96 10.39 24.43
C GLN A 423 18.41 9.51 25.55
N PHE A 424 19.29 8.90 26.33
CA PHE A 424 18.89 8.09 27.47
C PHE A 424 19.86 8.27 28.64
N ARG A 425 19.33 8.12 29.85
CA ARG A 425 20.08 8.16 31.12
C ARG A 425 19.73 6.93 31.96
N LEU A 426 20.61 6.56 32.89
CA LEU A 426 20.29 5.53 33.87
C LEU A 426 19.10 5.96 34.71
N ASN A 427 18.18 5.03 34.96
CA ASN A 427 17.10 5.22 35.91
C ASN A 427 17.69 5.18 37.34
N PRO A 428 17.75 6.31 38.06
CA PRO A 428 18.34 6.35 39.39
C PRO A 428 17.52 5.57 40.43
N ASN A 429 16.25 5.29 40.12
CA ASN A 429 15.29 4.61 41.00
C ASN A 429 15.09 3.14 40.63
N TYR A 430 15.91 2.57 39.74
CA TYR A 430 15.78 1.17 39.36
C TYR A 430 16.04 0.24 40.57
N PRO A 431 15.12 -0.69 40.89
CA PRO A 431 15.29 -1.63 41.99
C PRO A 431 16.24 -2.78 41.58
N TYR A 432 17.55 -2.54 41.66
CA TYR A 432 18.58 -3.54 41.34
C TYR A 432 18.50 -4.85 42.16
N GLU A 433 17.73 -4.85 43.25
CA GLU A 433 17.43 -6.03 44.06
C GLU A 433 16.65 -7.10 43.30
N ASP A 434 15.78 -6.70 42.38
CA ASP A 434 14.97 -7.61 41.56
C ASP A 434 15.84 -8.44 40.59
N ASP A 435 17.02 -7.93 40.25
CA ASP A 435 17.96 -8.61 39.35
C ASP A 435 18.80 -9.69 40.04
N LEU A 436 18.97 -9.62 41.36
CA LEU A 436 19.75 -10.63 42.10
C LEU A 436 19.19 -12.04 41.88
N ALA A 437 17.86 -12.15 41.74
CA ALA A 437 17.18 -13.39 41.40
C ALA A 437 17.61 -13.98 40.05
N LYS A 438 17.96 -13.14 39.05
CA LYS A 438 18.45 -13.59 37.73
C LYS A 438 19.82 -14.28 37.84
N TYR A 439 20.59 -13.98 38.89
CA TYR A 439 21.88 -14.60 39.20
C TYR A 439 21.77 -15.72 40.23
N GLY A 440 20.56 -16.12 40.61
CA GLY A 440 20.32 -17.17 41.61
C GLY A 440 20.66 -16.73 43.04
N ILE A 441 20.73 -15.43 43.29
CA ILE A 441 21.04 -14.85 44.60
C ILE A 441 19.73 -14.41 45.25
N ASP A 442 19.41 -14.98 46.42
CA ASP A 442 18.26 -14.58 47.22
C ASP A 442 18.64 -13.37 48.10
N PRO A 443 18.05 -12.18 47.88
CA PRO A 443 18.38 -10.98 48.64
C PRO A 443 18.17 -11.15 50.15
N SER A 444 17.21 -12.00 50.54
CA SER A 444 16.85 -12.24 51.95
C SER A 444 17.88 -13.07 52.70
N GLN A 445 18.80 -13.72 51.99
CA GLN A 445 19.86 -14.57 52.54
C GLN A 445 21.23 -13.88 52.60
N LEU A 446 21.34 -12.64 52.10
CA LEU A 446 22.58 -11.86 52.13
C LEU A 446 22.73 -11.11 53.45
N SER A 447 23.98 -10.95 53.92
CA SER A 447 24.28 -9.95 54.96
C SER A 447 24.08 -8.54 54.39
N GLU A 448 23.84 -7.53 55.24
CA GLU A 448 23.66 -6.14 54.79
C GLU A 448 24.88 -5.61 53.99
N GLU A 449 26.09 -6.07 54.34
CA GLU A 449 27.32 -5.73 53.64
C GLU A 449 27.40 -6.42 52.26
N ASP A 450 27.10 -7.71 52.19
CA ASP A 450 27.10 -8.48 50.94
C ASP A 450 25.99 -8.03 49.99
N TYR A 451 24.83 -7.66 50.53
CA TYR A 451 23.71 -7.07 49.80
C TYR A 451 24.14 -5.77 49.10
N ASN A 452 24.66 -4.81 49.87
CA ASN A 452 25.11 -3.53 49.32
C ASN A 452 26.21 -3.70 48.27
N LYS A 453 27.11 -4.67 48.48
CA LYS A 453 28.18 -4.99 47.52
C LYS A 453 27.64 -5.60 46.22
N ALA A 454 26.68 -6.51 46.30
CA ALA A 454 26.07 -7.14 45.13
C ALA A 454 25.30 -6.12 44.28
N ILE A 455 24.50 -5.25 44.92
CA ILE A 455 23.79 -4.15 44.25
C ILE A 455 24.77 -3.17 43.59
N ALA A 456 25.82 -2.77 44.32
CA ALA A 456 26.83 -1.87 43.77
C ALA A 456 27.57 -2.50 42.58
N GLN A 457 27.83 -3.81 42.61
CA GLN A 457 28.44 -4.52 41.49
C GLN A 457 27.53 -4.54 40.27
N LEU A 458 26.25 -4.90 40.42
CA LEU A 458 25.28 -4.89 39.31
C LEU A 458 25.17 -3.50 38.69
N LYS A 459 25.04 -2.45 39.51
CA LYS A 459 25.01 -1.07 39.05
C LYS A 459 26.26 -0.69 38.25
N ASN A 460 27.46 -1.02 38.76
CA ASN A 460 28.73 -0.75 38.08
C ASN A 460 28.85 -1.52 36.76
N GLU A 461 28.37 -2.76 36.70
CA GLU A 461 28.32 -3.56 35.47
C GLU A 461 27.37 -2.96 34.44
N THR A 462 26.16 -2.55 34.84
CA THR A 462 25.21 -1.84 33.97
C THR A 462 25.82 -0.53 33.45
N GLU A 463 26.42 0.28 34.33
CA GLU A 463 27.12 1.52 33.96
C GLU A 463 28.25 1.27 32.95
N LYS A 464 29.02 0.20 33.14
CA LYS A 464 30.09 -0.21 32.23
C LYS A 464 29.54 -0.57 30.85
N ILE A 465 28.53 -1.44 30.79
CA ILE A 465 27.89 -1.87 29.53
C ILE A 465 27.36 -0.66 28.74
N ILE A 466 26.69 0.28 29.42
CA ILE A 466 26.16 1.50 28.80
C ILE A 466 27.30 2.38 28.24
N ASN A 467 28.40 2.54 28.99
CA ASN A 467 29.53 3.35 28.55
C ASN A 467 30.26 2.72 27.35
N GLU A 468 30.44 1.39 27.37
CA GLU A 468 31.01 0.64 26.24
C GLU A 468 30.13 0.76 24.99
N PHE A 469 28.80 0.61 25.15
CA PHE A 469 27.85 0.80 24.06
C PHE A 469 27.90 2.22 23.49
N ARG A 470 27.90 3.25 24.34
CA ARG A 470 28.02 4.66 23.90
C ARG A 470 29.30 4.91 23.11
N GLN A 471 30.43 4.34 23.55
CA GLN A 471 31.70 4.45 22.84
C GLN A 471 31.67 3.72 21.50
N ALA A 472 31.14 2.49 21.45
CA ALA A 472 31.02 1.71 20.22
C ALA A 472 30.12 2.39 19.19
N TYR A 473 28.97 2.92 19.61
CA TYR A 473 28.08 3.68 18.74
C TYR A 473 28.73 4.99 18.25
N ALA A 474 29.39 5.75 19.13
CA ALA A 474 30.12 6.96 18.74
C ALA A 474 31.29 6.70 17.77
N GLN A 475 31.84 5.48 17.79
CA GLN A 475 32.89 5.02 16.87
C GLN A 475 32.31 4.38 15.58
N ASN A 476 30.99 4.44 15.36
CA ASN A 476 30.27 3.80 14.24
C ASN A 476 30.49 2.28 14.15
N GLN A 477 30.74 1.61 15.28
CA GLN A 477 30.81 0.14 15.35
C GLN A 477 29.43 -0.50 15.49
N ILE A 478 28.42 0.28 15.85
CA ILE A 478 27.03 -0.12 16.01
C ILE A 478 26.19 0.88 15.20
N ASP A 479 25.24 0.36 14.43
CA ASP A 479 24.30 1.16 13.64
C ASP A 479 23.00 1.46 14.42
N ASN A 480 22.04 2.10 13.75
CA ASN A 480 20.77 2.46 14.36
C ASN A 480 19.94 1.23 14.77
N GLU A 481 20.01 0.13 14.03
CA GLU A 481 19.35 -1.13 14.38
C GLU A 481 19.91 -1.68 15.70
N GLY A 482 21.25 -1.73 15.82
CA GLY A 482 21.93 -2.12 17.04
C GLY A 482 21.62 -1.20 18.23
N TYR A 483 21.41 0.09 17.97
CA TYR A 483 21.01 1.05 18.99
C TYR A 483 19.60 0.79 19.53
N VAL A 484 18.64 0.56 18.63
CA VAL A 484 17.26 0.21 19.01
C VAL A 484 17.24 -1.12 19.79
N LYS A 485 18.01 -2.11 19.34
CA LYS A 485 18.12 -3.40 20.03
C LYS A 485 18.68 -3.25 21.44
N PHE A 486 19.68 -2.38 21.62
CA PHE A 486 20.21 -2.05 22.93
C PHE A 486 19.14 -1.43 23.84
N LEU A 487 18.43 -0.40 23.36
CA LEU A 487 17.35 0.23 24.13
C LEU A 487 16.23 -0.74 24.50
N LYS A 488 15.82 -1.64 23.60
CA LYS A 488 14.81 -2.66 23.93
C LYS A 488 15.32 -3.67 24.96
N SER A 489 16.62 -3.98 24.95
CA SER A 489 17.20 -5.00 25.83
C SER A 489 17.50 -4.48 27.23
N TYR A 490 17.85 -3.19 27.35
CA TYR A 490 18.21 -2.54 28.62
C TYR A 490 17.19 -1.50 29.08
N GLY A 491 16.01 -1.40 28.43
CA GLY A 491 15.01 -0.35 28.66
C GLY A 491 14.63 -0.17 30.13
N ASP A 492 14.51 -1.25 30.89
CA ASP A 492 14.17 -1.21 32.32
C ASP A 492 15.16 -0.37 33.17
N TYR A 493 16.44 -0.36 32.78
CA TYR A 493 17.51 0.38 33.45
C TYR A 493 17.59 1.84 32.98
N LEU A 494 16.85 2.22 31.94
CA LEU A 494 17.05 3.45 31.20
C LEU A 494 15.80 4.34 31.27
N LEU A 495 16.02 5.65 31.43
CA LEU A 495 15.04 6.68 31.11
C LEU A 495 15.40 7.21 29.73
N VAL A 496 14.58 6.85 28.73
CA VAL A 496 14.74 7.32 27.35
C VAL A 496 13.94 8.60 27.18
N ASP A 497 14.57 9.64 26.64
CA ASP A 497 13.88 10.90 26.33
C ASP A 497 13.18 10.80 24.98
N LYS A 498 11.97 11.37 24.88
CA LYS A 498 11.27 11.49 23.60
C LYS A 498 11.97 12.49 22.64
N PRO A 499 11.80 12.34 21.32
CA PRO A 499 12.24 13.34 20.35
C PRO A 499 11.71 14.73 20.66
N THR A 500 12.49 15.75 20.35
CA THR A 500 12.08 17.14 20.62
C THR A 500 10.97 17.56 19.65
N THR A 501 10.26 18.65 19.97
CA THR A 501 9.32 19.27 19.02
C THR A 501 10.02 19.70 17.73
N ALA A 502 11.29 20.11 17.80
CA ALA A 502 12.07 20.48 16.63
C ALA A 502 12.36 19.26 15.74
N ASP A 503 12.72 18.11 16.31
CA ASP A 503 12.90 16.85 15.56
C ASP A 503 11.58 16.44 14.87
N ASN A 504 10.47 16.51 15.60
CA ASN A 504 9.15 16.15 15.10
C ASN A 504 8.68 17.03 13.92
N LEU A 505 8.88 18.35 14.02
CA LEU A 505 8.55 19.27 12.93
C LEU A 505 9.60 19.23 11.81
N GLY A 506 10.86 18.96 12.13
CA GLY A 506 11.94 18.74 11.16
C GLY A 506 11.62 17.58 10.24
N PHE A 507 11.26 16.41 10.80
CA PHE A 507 10.81 15.24 10.04
C PHE A 507 9.61 15.56 9.14
N MET A 508 8.64 16.35 9.62
CA MET A 508 7.49 16.76 8.80
C MET A 508 7.93 17.57 7.57
N VAL A 509 8.82 18.54 7.76
CA VAL A 509 9.26 19.42 6.66
C VAL A 509 10.18 18.68 5.70
N GLU A 510 11.15 17.92 6.22
CA GLU A 510 12.14 17.20 5.43
C GLU A 510 11.53 16.00 4.69
N TYR A 511 10.91 15.08 5.43
CA TYR A 511 10.38 13.85 4.84
C TYR A 511 8.95 14.04 4.31
N GLN A 512 7.99 14.46 5.14
CA GLN A 512 6.58 14.45 4.72
C GLN A 512 6.25 15.52 3.66
N PHE A 513 6.85 16.71 3.74
CA PHE A 513 6.65 17.79 2.77
C PHE A 513 7.73 17.80 1.68
N GLY A 514 9.00 17.64 2.03
CA GLY A 514 10.09 17.59 1.07
C GLY A 514 10.04 16.31 0.22
N TYR A 515 10.36 15.19 0.84
CA TYR A 515 10.47 13.91 0.14
C TYR A 515 9.13 13.34 -0.36
N MET A 516 8.06 13.44 0.43
CA MET A 516 6.78 12.79 0.11
C MET A 516 5.78 13.68 -0.63
N TYR A 517 6.01 15.00 -0.72
CA TYR A 517 5.15 15.87 -1.51
C TYR A 517 5.90 16.57 -2.64
N TRP A 518 6.94 17.34 -2.33
CA TRP A 518 7.66 18.10 -3.37
C TRP A 518 8.29 17.19 -4.41
N ARG A 519 8.89 16.06 -4.01
CA ARG A 519 9.44 15.07 -4.97
C ARG A 519 8.40 14.64 -6.01
N TYR A 520 7.18 14.31 -5.60
CA TYR A 520 6.13 13.88 -6.54
C TYR A 520 5.55 15.02 -7.36
N LEU A 521 5.47 16.24 -6.81
CA LEU A 521 5.13 17.39 -7.66
C LEU A 521 6.19 17.58 -8.76
N MET A 522 7.46 17.41 -8.42
CA MET A 522 8.57 17.49 -9.37
C MET A 522 8.55 16.32 -10.36
N TRP A 523 8.22 15.10 -9.95
CA TRP A 523 7.98 13.98 -10.87
C TRP A 523 6.99 14.34 -11.98
N ASN A 524 5.87 14.96 -11.59
CA ASN A 524 4.78 15.23 -12.53
C ASN A 524 5.05 16.43 -13.46
N PHE A 525 5.95 17.35 -13.10
CA PHE A 525 6.14 18.62 -13.86
C PHE A 525 7.59 19.01 -14.17
N VAL A 526 8.56 18.21 -13.74
CA VAL A 526 9.99 18.36 -14.07
C VAL A 526 10.55 17.08 -14.71
N GLY A 527 10.14 15.92 -14.19
CA GLY A 527 10.50 14.59 -14.71
C GLY A 527 10.87 13.61 -13.59
N ARG A 528 11.04 12.34 -13.93
CA ARG A 528 11.20 11.21 -13.02
C ARG A 528 12.51 10.48 -13.31
N GLN A 529 13.28 10.16 -12.27
CA GLN A 529 14.59 9.52 -12.40
C GLN A 529 14.49 8.09 -12.93
N ASN A 530 13.61 7.29 -12.33
CA ASN A 530 13.31 5.91 -12.68
C ASN A 530 12.02 5.43 -11.99
N ASP A 531 11.63 4.19 -12.30
CA ASP A 531 10.45 3.54 -11.75
C ASP A 531 10.67 2.79 -10.42
N VAL A 532 11.86 2.85 -9.83
CA VAL A 532 12.20 2.17 -8.59
C VAL A 532 11.81 3.05 -7.40
N GLN A 533 11.20 2.45 -6.37
CA GLN A 533 10.85 3.19 -5.15
C GLN A 533 12.14 3.61 -4.42
N GLY A 534 12.30 4.92 -4.21
CA GLY A 534 13.46 5.47 -3.51
C GLY A 534 13.44 5.18 -2.00
N ARG A 535 14.63 5.19 -1.40
CA ARG A 535 14.82 5.07 0.06
C ARG A 535 15.64 6.23 0.62
N TYR A 536 15.30 7.44 0.20
CA TYR A 536 16.03 8.67 0.52
C TYR A 536 17.51 8.63 0.07
N ASP A 537 17.79 7.84 -0.95
CA ASP A 537 19.06 7.78 -1.67
C ASP A 537 18.99 8.60 -2.98
N TYR A 538 20.12 8.77 -3.65
CA TYR A 538 20.19 9.52 -4.92
C TYR A 538 20.10 8.63 -6.16
N LEU A 539 19.99 7.31 -6.02
CA LEU A 539 19.96 6.36 -7.14
C LEU A 539 18.54 6.09 -7.64
N ASP A 540 17.56 6.08 -6.74
CA ASP A 540 16.22 5.60 -7.03
C ASP A 540 15.11 6.57 -6.61
N GLY A 541 14.07 6.63 -7.45
CA GLY A 541 12.82 7.32 -7.12
C GLY A 541 12.93 8.82 -6.89
N ASN A 542 13.91 9.53 -7.46
CA ASN A 542 13.98 11.00 -7.41
C ASN A 542 13.38 11.66 -8.65
N TRP A 543 13.27 12.99 -8.64
CA TRP A 543 12.93 13.74 -9.84
C TRP A 543 14.18 14.02 -10.68
N LEU A 544 14.00 14.12 -12.00
CA LEU A 544 15.07 14.34 -12.97
C LEU A 544 14.63 15.39 -14.00
N SER A 545 15.45 16.40 -14.26
CA SER A 545 15.08 17.49 -15.15
C SER A 545 15.47 17.29 -16.61
N GLY A 546 16.55 16.55 -16.89
CA GLY A 546 17.20 16.51 -18.20
C GLY A 546 18.20 17.64 -18.43
N ILE A 547 18.48 18.46 -17.42
CA ILE A 547 19.49 19.52 -17.45
C ILE A 547 20.68 19.04 -16.62
N SER A 548 21.73 18.54 -17.29
CA SER A 548 22.84 17.82 -16.67
C SER A 548 23.41 18.50 -15.42
N PHE A 549 23.67 19.81 -15.46
CA PHE A 549 24.26 20.49 -14.30
C PHE A 549 23.33 20.54 -13.07
N ILE A 550 22.00 20.60 -13.28
CA ILE A 550 21.01 20.59 -12.19
C ILE A 550 20.90 19.17 -11.65
N ASP A 551 20.80 18.21 -12.56
CA ASP A 551 20.66 16.80 -12.22
C ASP A 551 21.91 16.28 -11.50
N GLU A 552 23.11 16.74 -11.87
CA GLU A 552 24.37 16.42 -11.19
C GLU A 552 24.48 17.01 -9.78
N LEU A 553 23.93 18.20 -9.56
CA LEU A 553 23.88 18.80 -8.23
C LEU A 553 22.89 18.07 -7.30
N HIS A 554 21.85 17.45 -7.88
CA HIS A 554 20.80 16.77 -7.14
C HIS A 554 21.08 15.28 -6.93
N LEU A 555 21.57 14.58 -7.96
CA LEU A 555 21.67 13.11 -8.02
C LEU A 555 23.12 12.61 -8.19
N GLY A 556 24.10 13.52 -8.25
CA GLY A 556 25.47 13.16 -8.65
C GLY A 556 25.59 12.89 -10.15
N SER A 557 26.78 12.43 -10.57
CA SER A 557 27.15 12.28 -11.98
C SER A 557 26.05 11.63 -12.83
N GLN A 558 25.67 12.30 -13.93
CA GLN A 558 24.78 11.75 -14.96
C GLN A 558 25.54 11.23 -16.19
N ASP A 559 26.88 11.28 -16.15
CA ASP A 559 27.75 10.75 -17.19
C ASP A 559 28.03 9.26 -16.99
N ASN A 560 28.15 8.53 -18.10
CA ASN A 560 28.47 7.10 -18.12
C ASN A 560 27.52 6.22 -17.29
N LEU A 561 26.23 6.58 -17.24
CA LEU A 561 25.21 5.79 -16.55
C LEU A 561 25.09 4.37 -17.16
N PRO A 562 24.83 3.34 -16.34
CA PRO A 562 24.59 1.98 -16.83
C PRO A 562 23.39 1.89 -17.77
N THR A 563 23.38 0.90 -18.67
CA THR A 563 22.31 0.77 -19.68
C THR A 563 20.94 0.54 -19.05
N ASP A 564 20.86 -0.11 -17.89
CA ASP A 564 19.60 -0.33 -17.17
C ASP A 564 19.00 0.97 -16.61
N VAL A 565 19.85 1.96 -16.31
CA VAL A 565 19.39 3.28 -15.86
C VAL A 565 18.93 4.11 -17.06
N VAL A 566 19.72 4.11 -18.13
CA VAL A 566 19.41 4.90 -19.35
C VAL A 566 18.16 4.39 -20.05
N ASN A 567 17.99 3.06 -20.13
CA ASN A 567 16.85 2.43 -20.80
C ASN A 567 15.67 2.14 -19.86
N ASN A 568 15.70 2.63 -18.62
CA ASN A 568 14.56 2.51 -17.73
C ASN A 568 13.40 3.31 -18.32
N LYS A 569 12.28 2.67 -18.65
CA LYS A 569 11.12 3.35 -19.25
C LYS A 569 10.52 4.44 -18.33
N GLY A 570 10.64 4.29 -17.01
CA GLY A 570 10.22 5.31 -16.04
C GLY A 570 11.18 6.50 -15.91
N ARG A 571 12.23 6.58 -16.72
CA ARG A 571 13.16 7.72 -16.76
C ARG A 571 12.66 8.77 -17.73
N ASN A 572 12.00 9.80 -17.19
CA ASN A 572 11.31 10.85 -17.94
C ASN A 572 11.91 12.24 -17.64
N VAL A 573 12.08 13.08 -18.67
CA VAL A 573 12.64 14.44 -18.51
C VAL A 573 11.76 15.51 -19.16
N TYR A 574 11.37 16.56 -18.42
CA TYR A 574 10.51 17.65 -18.93
C TYR A 574 11.18 19.03 -18.94
N PHE A 575 12.46 19.11 -18.58
CA PHE A 575 13.28 20.33 -18.64
C PHE A 575 12.71 21.53 -17.87
N PHE A 576 11.98 21.27 -16.78
CA PHE A 576 11.21 22.25 -16.01
C PHE A 576 10.14 23.03 -16.79
N LEU A 577 9.87 22.70 -18.06
CA LEU A 577 8.98 23.49 -18.91
C LEU A 577 7.55 23.58 -18.35
N PRO A 578 6.87 22.46 -18.00
CA PRO A 578 5.55 22.56 -17.38
C PRO A 578 5.61 23.23 -16.00
N PHE A 579 6.64 22.93 -15.19
CA PHE A 579 6.81 23.54 -13.87
C PHE A 579 6.94 25.07 -13.94
N ILE A 580 7.78 25.60 -14.82
CA ILE A 580 7.99 27.04 -15.02
C ILE A 580 6.70 27.71 -15.50
N LEU A 581 5.96 27.09 -16.44
CA LEU A 581 4.65 27.61 -16.85
C LEU A 581 3.68 27.69 -15.66
N GLY A 582 3.67 26.67 -14.79
CA GLY A 582 2.91 26.66 -13.55
C GLY A 582 3.30 27.81 -12.61
N LEU A 583 4.59 28.04 -12.37
CA LEU A 583 5.09 29.14 -11.54
C LEU A 583 4.71 30.51 -12.11
N ILE A 584 4.87 30.72 -13.42
CA ILE A 584 4.43 31.95 -14.10
C ILE A 584 2.93 32.14 -13.90
N GLY A 585 2.13 31.09 -14.03
CA GLY A 585 0.69 31.12 -13.80
C GLY A 585 0.30 31.46 -12.37
N ILE A 586 1.01 30.89 -11.37
CA ILE A 586 0.82 31.23 -9.95
C ILE A 586 1.05 32.71 -9.72
N MET A 587 2.22 33.23 -10.15
CA MET A 587 2.58 34.64 -10.00
C MET A 587 1.59 35.55 -10.72
N TYR A 588 1.22 35.19 -11.95
CA TYR A 588 0.24 35.93 -12.74
C TYR A 588 -1.13 36.00 -12.07
N HIS A 589 -1.64 34.86 -11.59
CA HIS A 589 -2.94 34.78 -10.95
C HIS A 589 -2.97 35.57 -9.64
N ALA A 590 -1.97 35.38 -8.77
CA ALA A 590 -1.86 36.09 -7.50
C ALA A 590 -1.82 37.61 -7.69
N ASN A 591 -1.08 38.09 -8.71
CA ASN A 591 -0.99 39.52 -9.03
C ASN A 591 -2.30 40.10 -9.59
N LYS A 592 -3.07 39.32 -10.36
CA LYS A 592 -4.28 39.82 -11.06
C LYS A 592 -5.57 39.69 -10.25
N ASP A 593 -5.75 38.62 -9.47
CA ASP A 593 -6.91 38.45 -8.59
C ASP A 593 -6.60 37.54 -7.39
N LEU A 594 -6.20 38.16 -6.26
CA LEU A 594 -5.94 37.45 -5.01
C LEU A 594 -7.13 36.61 -4.51
N LYS A 595 -8.37 37.02 -4.80
CA LYS A 595 -9.58 36.30 -4.34
C LYS A 595 -9.71 34.94 -5.03
N SER A 596 -9.68 34.89 -6.37
CA SER A 596 -9.73 33.62 -7.10
C SER A 596 -8.44 32.82 -6.97
N PHE A 597 -7.30 33.49 -6.79
CA PHE A 597 -6.03 32.82 -6.49
C PHE A 597 -6.14 32.03 -5.19
N TYR A 598 -6.67 32.64 -4.13
CA TYR A 598 -6.81 31.98 -2.83
C TYR A 598 -7.77 30.78 -2.87
N VAL A 599 -8.81 30.82 -3.71
CA VAL A 599 -9.69 29.65 -3.92
C VAL A 599 -8.91 28.46 -4.47
N LEU A 600 -8.05 28.67 -5.49
CA LEU A 600 -7.19 27.61 -6.02
C LEU A 600 -6.12 27.19 -5.02
N LEU A 601 -5.50 28.15 -4.33
CA LEU A 601 -4.51 27.86 -3.30
C LEU A 601 -5.09 26.99 -2.18
N ALA A 602 -6.32 27.27 -1.73
CA ALA A 602 -7.00 26.45 -0.75
C ALA A 602 -7.20 25.02 -1.28
N LEU A 603 -7.66 24.85 -2.52
CA LEU A 603 -7.77 23.52 -3.11
C LEU A 603 -6.42 22.80 -3.14
N PHE A 604 -5.37 23.46 -3.68
CA PHE A 604 -4.00 22.92 -3.79
C PHE A 604 -3.42 22.49 -2.43
N LEU A 605 -3.60 23.30 -1.37
CA LEU A 605 -3.08 22.98 -0.05
C LEU A 605 -3.85 21.82 0.60
N PHE A 606 -5.18 21.79 0.46
CA PHE A 606 -6.00 20.72 1.06
C PHE A 606 -5.84 19.38 0.34
N THR A 607 -5.62 19.37 -0.98
CA THR A 607 -5.34 18.15 -1.76
C THR A 607 -3.84 17.82 -1.85
N GLY A 608 -3.00 18.54 -1.11
CA GLY A 608 -1.55 18.36 -1.08
C GLY A 608 -0.99 18.34 0.34
N ILE A 609 -0.44 19.47 0.80
CA ILE A 609 0.25 19.59 2.09
C ILE A 609 -0.63 19.20 3.30
N ALA A 610 -1.87 19.68 3.38
CA ALA A 610 -2.75 19.34 4.50
C ALA A 610 -3.20 17.87 4.45
N LEU A 611 -3.28 17.27 3.26
CA LEU A 611 -3.50 15.83 3.12
C LEU A 611 -2.29 15.04 3.67
N LYS A 612 -1.05 15.50 3.48
CA LYS A 612 0.14 14.86 4.07
C LYS A 612 0.15 14.90 5.61
N ILE A 613 -0.34 15.99 6.20
CA ILE A 613 -0.54 16.05 7.66
C ILE A 613 -1.56 14.99 8.11
N TYR A 614 -2.65 14.82 7.36
CA TYR A 614 -3.68 13.84 7.66
C TYR A 614 -3.20 12.38 7.49
N LEU A 615 -2.51 12.08 6.40
CA LEU A 615 -1.98 10.74 6.13
C LEU A 615 -0.92 10.33 7.16
N ASN A 616 -0.14 11.31 7.65
CA ASN A 616 0.90 11.10 8.66
C ASN A 616 1.82 9.91 8.30
N GLU A 617 2.31 9.93 7.07
CA GLU A 617 3.04 8.82 6.46
C GLU A 617 4.33 8.52 7.21
N ARG A 618 4.65 7.23 7.29
CA ARG A 618 5.85 6.67 7.92
C ARG A 618 6.98 6.54 6.89
N PRO A 619 8.25 6.58 7.30
CA PRO A 619 9.36 6.45 6.38
C PRO A 619 9.48 5.04 5.80
N PHE A 620 9.53 4.96 4.47
CA PHE A 620 9.77 3.75 3.65
C PHE A 620 8.70 2.65 3.78
N GLU A 621 7.43 3.03 3.62
CA GLU A 621 6.35 2.06 3.49
C GLU A 621 6.54 1.12 2.28
N PRO A 622 5.96 -0.10 2.29
CA PRO A 622 6.10 -1.06 1.18
C PRO A 622 5.66 -0.55 -0.20
N ARG A 623 4.74 0.42 -0.22
CA ARG A 623 4.33 1.17 -1.41
C ARG A 623 4.03 2.62 -1.01
N GLU A 624 4.67 3.57 -1.68
CA GLU A 624 4.37 4.99 -1.54
C GLU A 624 3.07 5.37 -2.30
N ARG A 625 2.29 6.33 -1.76
CA ARG A 625 0.93 6.67 -2.25
C ARG A 625 0.89 8.01 -2.99
N ASP A 626 1.63 8.12 -4.08
CA ASP A 626 1.68 9.33 -4.92
C ASP A 626 0.31 9.71 -5.52
N TYR A 627 -0.51 8.70 -5.83
CA TYR A 627 -1.88 8.85 -6.32
C TYR A 627 -2.81 9.67 -5.41
N ALA A 628 -2.50 9.78 -4.11
CA ALA A 628 -3.29 10.60 -3.19
C ALA A 628 -3.13 12.12 -3.47
N LEU A 629 -2.05 12.52 -4.15
CA LEU A 629 -1.68 13.91 -4.39
C LEU A 629 -2.20 14.49 -5.71
N VAL A 630 -2.80 13.67 -6.57
CA VAL A 630 -3.25 14.08 -7.92
C VAL A 630 -4.21 15.27 -7.89
N GLY A 631 -4.97 15.44 -6.81
CA GLY A 631 -5.83 16.61 -6.61
C GLY A 631 -5.07 17.94 -6.50
N SER A 632 -3.82 17.96 -6.03
CA SER A 632 -2.98 19.15 -6.01
C SER A 632 -2.34 19.41 -7.38
N PHE A 633 -1.97 18.33 -8.08
CA PHE A 633 -1.42 18.38 -9.44
C PHE A 633 -2.46 18.90 -10.45
N TYR A 634 -3.74 18.53 -10.25
CA TYR A 634 -4.89 19.10 -10.95
C TYR A 634 -4.91 20.64 -10.85
N VAL A 635 -4.68 21.21 -9.66
CA VAL A 635 -4.68 22.67 -9.49
C VAL A 635 -3.44 23.29 -10.12
N PHE A 636 -2.28 22.63 -9.98
CA PHE A 636 -1.05 23.09 -10.61
C PHE A 636 -1.19 23.18 -12.13
N ALA A 637 -1.87 22.22 -12.76
CA ALA A 637 -2.15 22.24 -14.18
C ALA A 637 -3.09 23.39 -14.64
N ILE A 638 -4.01 23.84 -13.77
CA ILE A 638 -4.76 25.09 -14.03
C ILE A 638 -3.80 26.28 -14.11
N TRP A 639 -2.82 26.36 -13.19
CA TRP A 639 -1.80 27.40 -13.25
C TRP A 639 -0.88 27.28 -14.46
N ILE A 640 -0.54 26.08 -14.94
CA ILE A 640 0.16 25.91 -16.22
C ILE A 640 -0.58 26.64 -17.33
N GLY A 641 -1.90 26.42 -17.45
CA GLY A 641 -2.73 27.14 -18.41
C GLY A 641 -2.67 28.66 -18.21
N PHE A 642 -2.70 29.15 -16.98
CA PHE A 642 -2.64 30.60 -16.71
C PHE A 642 -1.28 31.19 -17.08
N GLY A 643 -0.20 30.41 -16.94
CA GLY A 643 1.14 30.75 -17.42
C GLY A 643 1.18 30.97 -18.93
N VAL A 644 0.51 30.10 -19.71
CA VAL A 644 0.39 30.26 -21.17
C VAL A 644 -0.28 31.59 -21.53
N TYR A 645 -1.35 31.96 -20.82
CA TYR A 645 -2.02 33.24 -21.04
C TYR A 645 -1.12 34.42 -20.67
N ALA A 646 -0.37 34.32 -19.56
CA ALA A 646 0.57 35.36 -19.12
C ALA A 646 1.70 35.60 -20.13
N LEU A 647 2.21 34.52 -20.75
CA LEU A 647 3.18 34.62 -21.84
C LEU A 647 2.59 35.32 -23.06
N TYR A 648 1.35 34.98 -23.44
CA TYR A 648 0.65 35.69 -24.50
C TYR A 648 0.49 37.18 -24.20
N GLU A 649 0.07 37.55 -22.98
CA GLU A 649 -0.08 38.96 -22.58
C GLU A 649 1.24 39.73 -22.66
N SER A 650 2.36 39.05 -22.42
CA SER A 650 3.70 39.62 -22.52
C SER A 650 4.15 39.78 -23.98
N VAL A 651 3.91 38.78 -24.82
CA VAL A 651 4.35 38.76 -26.22
C VAL A 651 3.48 39.63 -27.13
N GLN A 652 2.19 39.80 -26.82
CA GLN A 652 1.31 40.69 -27.60
C GLN A 652 1.73 42.16 -27.57
N LYS A 653 2.67 42.54 -26.68
CA LYS A 653 3.30 43.88 -26.67
C LYS A 653 4.22 44.10 -27.87
N TYR A 654 4.75 43.01 -28.46
CA TYR A 654 5.72 43.05 -29.55
C TYR A 654 5.17 42.47 -30.86
N LEU A 655 4.17 41.58 -30.78
CA LEU A 655 3.56 40.92 -31.93
C LEU A 655 2.03 41.13 -31.95
N ALA A 656 1.45 41.17 -33.15
CA ALA A 656 0.00 41.30 -33.29
C ALA A 656 -0.72 40.10 -32.62
N PRO A 657 -1.82 40.32 -31.85
CA PRO A 657 -2.58 39.27 -31.16
C PRO A 657 -2.97 38.06 -32.02
N ARG A 658 -3.32 38.30 -33.30
CA ARG A 658 -3.69 37.26 -34.27
C ARG A 658 -2.54 36.30 -34.64
N ILE A 659 -1.30 36.69 -34.35
CA ILE A 659 -0.07 35.93 -34.57
C ILE A 659 0.45 35.40 -33.22
N ALA A 660 0.55 36.27 -32.21
CA ALA A 660 1.07 35.92 -30.89
C ALA A 660 0.28 34.78 -30.23
N GLY A 661 -1.06 34.82 -30.28
CA GLY A 661 -1.91 33.81 -29.65
C GLY A 661 -1.64 32.39 -30.15
N PRO A 662 -1.81 32.11 -31.46
CA PRO A 662 -1.54 30.78 -32.02
C PRO A 662 -0.11 30.28 -31.78
N ILE A 663 0.90 31.16 -31.89
CA ILE A 663 2.31 30.79 -31.66
C ILE A 663 2.52 30.33 -30.21
N ILE A 664 2.03 31.11 -29.23
CA ILE A 664 2.21 30.78 -27.80
C ILE A 664 1.47 29.50 -27.42
N ILE A 665 0.25 29.30 -27.94
CA ILE A 665 -0.49 28.05 -27.71
C ILE A 665 0.27 26.86 -28.30
N ALA A 666 0.71 26.95 -29.56
CA ALA A 666 1.43 25.86 -30.22
C ALA A 666 2.76 25.54 -29.56
N ALA A 667 3.55 26.57 -29.21
CA ALA A 667 4.81 26.41 -28.50
C ALA A 667 4.60 25.76 -27.12
N SER A 668 3.58 26.20 -26.38
CA SER A 668 3.28 25.64 -25.05
C SER A 668 2.73 24.21 -25.14
N LEU A 669 1.95 23.88 -26.17
CA LEU A 669 1.50 22.51 -26.43
C LEU A 669 2.67 21.57 -26.68
N LEU A 670 3.65 21.99 -27.50
CA LEU A 670 4.85 21.22 -27.78
C LEU A 670 5.75 21.09 -26.54
N ALA A 671 5.91 22.17 -25.78
CA ALA A 671 6.81 22.24 -24.63
C ALA A 671 6.33 21.46 -23.40
N ALA A 672 5.02 21.31 -23.21
CA ALA A 672 4.46 20.61 -22.04
C ALA A 672 3.69 19.35 -22.45
N PRO A 673 2.40 19.38 -22.85
CA PRO A 673 1.62 18.16 -23.01
C PRO A 673 2.13 17.19 -24.07
N VAL A 674 2.59 17.65 -25.23
CA VAL A 674 3.10 16.74 -26.27
C VAL A 674 4.40 16.09 -25.84
N HIS A 675 5.30 16.85 -25.21
CA HIS A 675 6.55 16.31 -24.68
C HIS A 675 6.31 15.33 -23.53
N MET A 676 5.43 15.67 -22.58
CA MET A 676 5.03 14.77 -21.48
C MET A 676 4.38 13.50 -22.02
N ALA A 677 3.50 13.59 -23.03
CA ALA A 677 2.91 12.42 -23.68
C ALA A 677 3.97 11.53 -24.34
N ALA A 678 4.99 12.12 -24.98
CA ALA A 678 6.04 11.38 -25.64
C ALA A 678 7.02 10.70 -24.67
N GLN A 679 7.28 11.33 -23.51
CA GLN A 679 8.10 10.75 -22.46
C GLN A 679 7.35 9.61 -21.74
N ASN A 680 6.09 9.85 -21.34
CA ASN A 680 5.36 8.93 -20.46
C ASN A 680 4.57 7.83 -21.20
N TRP A 681 4.71 7.69 -22.54
CA TRP A 681 3.86 6.73 -23.25
C TRP A 681 4.26 5.29 -22.94
N ASP A 682 5.55 4.98 -22.94
CA ASP A 682 6.04 3.60 -22.91
C ASP A 682 6.09 2.97 -21.50
N ASP A 683 6.04 3.78 -20.44
CA ASP A 683 5.89 3.37 -19.03
C ASP A 683 4.45 3.45 -18.50
N HIS A 684 3.53 4.11 -19.22
CA HIS A 684 2.10 4.12 -18.90
C HIS A 684 1.26 3.22 -19.81
N ASP A 685 1.83 2.71 -20.91
CA ASP A 685 1.18 1.74 -21.77
C ASP A 685 1.15 0.35 -21.12
N ARG A 686 -0.01 0.01 -20.57
CA ARG A 686 -0.30 -1.33 -20.02
C ARG A 686 -1.09 -2.19 -20.99
N SER A 687 -1.26 -1.73 -22.23
CA SER A 687 -1.96 -2.50 -23.24
C SER A 687 -1.25 -3.83 -23.46
N GLY A 688 -2.05 -4.89 -23.55
CA GLY A 688 -1.55 -6.24 -23.69
C GLY A 688 -0.99 -6.88 -22.42
N LYS A 689 -0.77 -6.17 -21.29
CA LYS A 689 -0.19 -6.77 -20.09
C LYS A 689 -1.08 -7.85 -19.46
N SER A 690 -0.49 -9.01 -19.16
CA SER A 690 -1.18 -10.19 -18.58
C SER A 690 -0.37 -10.92 -17.49
N THR A 691 0.70 -10.30 -16.99
CA THR A 691 1.66 -10.94 -16.07
C THR A 691 1.05 -11.27 -14.71
N ALA A 692 0.19 -10.40 -14.16
CA ALA A 692 -0.47 -10.63 -12.87
C ALA A 692 -1.44 -11.81 -12.91
N VAL A 693 -2.29 -11.90 -13.95
CA VAL A 693 -3.22 -13.02 -14.10
C VAL A 693 -2.52 -14.34 -14.42
N ALA A 694 -1.44 -14.30 -15.21
CA ALA A 694 -0.62 -15.47 -15.48
C ALA A 694 0.00 -16.03 -14.19
N MET A 695 0.49 -15.15 -13.31
CA MET A 695 0.98 -15.52 -11.99
C MET A 695 -0.10 -16.16 -11.13
N ALA A 696 -1.28 -15.54 -11.03
CA ALA A 696 -2.40 -16.09 -10.25
C ALA A 696 -2.78 -17.51 -10.73
N LYS A 697 -2.86 -17.71 -12.05
CA LYS A 697 -3.12 -19.03 -12.64
C LYS A 697 -2.00 -20.02 -12.33
N ALA A 698 -0.73 -19.61 -12.37
CA ALA A 698 0.40 -20.47 -12.05
C ALA A 698 0.36 -20.96 -10.59
N TYR A 699 0.02 -20.10 -9.62
CA TYR A 699 -0.19 -20.51 -8.22
C TYR A 699 -1.31 -21.53 -8.07
N LEU A 700 -2.49 -21.22 -8.60
CA LEU A 700 -3.67 -22.09 -8.49
C LEU A 700 -3.46 -23.44 -9.18
N THR A 701 -2.90 -23.45 -10.39
CA THR A 701 -2.65 -24.70 -11.15
C THR A 701 -1.51 -25.54 -10.59
N SER A 702 -0.65 -24.95 -9.74
CA SER A 702 0.39 -25.68 -9.03
C SER A 702 -0.16 -26.53 -7.88
N CYS A 703 -1.34 -26.19 -7.33
CA CYS A 703 -1.97 -26.95 -6.26
C CYS A 703 -2.58 -28.28 -6.77
N ASP A 704 -2.62 -29.32 -5.94
CA ASP A 704 -3.42 -30.52 -6.21
C ASP A 704 -4.94 -30.25 -6.02
N PRO A 705 -5.85 -31.12 -6.49
CA PRO A 705 -7.30 -30.94 -6.32
C PRO A 705 -7.76 -30.83 -4.86
N ASN A 706 -8.76 -29.98 -4.60
CA ASN A 706 -9.36 -29.68 -3.29
C ASN A 706 -8.35 -29.22 -2.22
N ALA A 707 -7.26 -28.59 -2.65
CA ALA A 707 -6.20 -28.10 -1.79
C ALA A 707 -6.63 -26.93 -0.88
N ILE A 708 -5.87 -26.73 0.19
CA ILE A 708 -5.86 -25.53 1.02
C ILE A 708 -4.55 -24.79 0.68
N LEU A 709 -4.65 -23.52 0.27
CA LEU A 709 -3.51 -22.67 -0.03
C LEU A 709 -3.48 -21.50 0.95
N PHE A 710 -2.50 -21.51 1.86
CA PHE A 710 -2.23 -20.37 2.73
C PHE A 710 -1.44 -19.32 1.95
N THR A 711 -1.95 -18.09 1.94
CA THR A 711 -1.33 -16.88 1.38
C THR A 711 -1.00 -15.89 2.48
N ILE A 712 -0.19 -14.87 2.17
CA ILE A 712 0.37 -13.97 3.19
C ILE A 712 -0.36 -12.62 3.18
N GLY A 713 -0.52 -11.99 2.03
CA GLY A 713 -1.04 -10.62 1.94
C GLY A 713 -1.74 -10.34 0.61
N ASP A 714 -1.83 -9.05 0.29
CA ASP A 714 -2.71 -8.59 -0.79
C ASP A 714 -2.19 -9.01 -2.17
N ASN A 715 -0.88 -8.86 -2.40
CA ASN A 715 -0.24 -9.14 -3.69
C ASN A 715 -0.23 -10.63 -4.09
N ASP A 716 -0.33 -11.57 -3.16
CA ASP A 716 -0.50 -12.98 -3.46
C ASP A 716 -1.94 -13.47 -3.31
N THR A 717 -2.82 -12.75 -2.61
CA THR A 717 -4.23 -13.15 -2.42
C THR A 717 -5.17 -12.56 -3.47
N PHE A 718 -5.15 -11.26 -3.68
CA PHE A 718 -6.13 -10.57 -4.55
C PHE A 718 -6.07 -11.03 -6.01
N PRO A 719 -4.89 -11.28 -6.60
CA PRO A 719 -4.82 -11.89 -7.92
C PRO A 719 -5.48 -13.27 -7.99
N LEU A 720 -5.36 -14.09 -6.95
CA LEU A 720 -5.97 -15.42 -6.90
C LEU A 720 -7.49 -15.34 -6.73
N TRP A 721 -7.97 -14.41 -5.90
CA TRP A 721 -9.40 -14.11 -5.80
C TRP A 721 -9.98 -13.69 -7.14
N TYR A 722 -9.34 -12.76 -7.88
CA TYR A 722 -9.76 -12.42 -9.24
C TYR A 722 -9.84 -13.65 -10.14
N ALA A 723 -8.81 -14.50 -10.16
CA ALA A 723 -8.76 -15.67 -11.02
C ALA A 723 -9.89 -16.69 -10.71
N GLN A 724 -10.28 -16.83 -9.43
CA GLN A 724 -11.41 -17.67 -9.02
C GLN A 724 -12.77 -17.00 -9.28
N GLU A 725 -12.91 -15.73 -8.92
CA GLU A 725 -14.17 -14.99 -8.95
C GLU A 725 -14.62 -14.69 -10.37
N ILE A 726 -13.69 -14.27 -11.23
CA ILE A 726 -13.97 -13.81 -12.60
C ILE A 726 -13.71 -14.92 -13.60
N GLU A 727 -12.51 -15.50 -13.60
CA GLU A 727 -12.09 -16.48 -14.62
C GLU A 727 -12.38 -17.94 -14.25
N LYS A 728 -12.96 -18.19 -13.06
CA LYS A 728 -13.38 -19.52 -12.58
C LYS A 728 -12.24 -20.56 -12.57
N VAL A 729 -11.01 -20.11 -12.33
CA VAL A 729 -9.83 -20.97 -12.31
C VAL A 729 -9.74 -21.68 -10.96
N ARG A 730 -9.73 -23.01 -10.93
CA ARG A 730 -9.45 -23.81 -9.72
C ARG A 730 -10.28 -23.40 -8.50
N THR A 731 -11.60 -23.28 -8.68
CA THR A 731 -12.56 -22.94 -7.60
C THR A 731 -12.70 -24.07 -6.56
N ASP A 732 -12.00 -25.19 -6.74
CA ASP A 732 -11.84 -26.27 -5.76
C ASP A 732 -10.77 -25.97 -4.70
N VAL A 733 -9.83 -25.04 -4.97
CA VAL A 733 -8.76 -24.66 -4.02
C VAL A 733 -9.31 -23.62 -3.03
N LYS A 734 -9.12 -23.86 -1.73
CA LYS A 734 -9.45 -22.88 -0.67
C LYS A 734 -8.26 -21.95 -0.44
N ILE A 735 -8.40 -20.67 -0.79
CA ILE A 735 -7.40 -19.65 -0.51
C ILE A 735 -7.63 -19.12 0.90
N VAL A 736 -6.56 -19.07 1.71
CA VAL A 736 -6.60 -18.60 3.10
C VAL A 736 -5.52 -17.54 3.30
N ASN A 737 -5.90 -16.26 3.25
CA ASN A 737 -5.01 -15.15 3.58
C ASN A 737 -4.75 -15.15 5.08
N THR A 738 -3.51 -15.43 5.47
CA THR A 738 -3.13 -15.59 6.87
C THR A 738 -3.12 -14.28 7.67
N SER A 739 -3.05 -13.12 7.00
CA SER A 739 -3.22 -11.80 7.64
C SER A 739 -4.69 -11.55 7.99
N LEU A 740 -5.63 -12.02 7.17
CA LEU A 740 -7.07 -11.95 7.48
C LEU A 740 -7.51 -13.05 8.44
N PHE A 741 -6.80 -14.18 8.49
CA PHE A 741 -7.10 -15.35 9.34
C PHE A 741 -6.92 -15.13 10.85
N MET A 742 -6.55 -13.92 11.26
CA MET A 742 -6.62 -13.47 12.66
C MET A 742 -8.01 -12.94 13.06
N THR A 743 -8.90 -12.72 12.09
CA THR A 743 -10.24 -12.16 12.31
C THR A 743 -11.29 -13.26 12.39
N ASP A 744 -12.29 -13.07 13.25
CA ASP A 744 -13.38 -14.02 13.48
C ASP A 744 -14.27 -14.23 12.24
N TRP A 745 -14.63 -13.16 11.55
CA TRP A 745 -15.43 -13.23 10.32
C TRP A 745 -14.75 -14.06 9.22
N TYR A 746 -13.43 -13.97 9.07
CA TYR A 746 -12.72 -14.73 8.05
C TYR A 746 -12.58 -16.20 8.44
N ILE A 747 -12.37 -16.50 9.73
CA ILE A 747 -12.41 -17.87 10.25
C ILE A 747 -13.80 -18.50 10.00
N ASP A 748 -14.88 -17.76 10.25
CA ASP A 748 -16.25 -18.22 9.97
C ASP A 748 -16.46 -18.48 8.48
N GLN A 749 -15.96 -17.59 7.61
CA GLN A 749 -16.06 -17.78 6.17
C GLN A 749 -15.31 -19.02 5.69
N MET A 750 -14.13 -19.31 6.26
CA MET A 750 -13.36 -20.51 5.93
C MET A 750 -14.06 -21.82 6.34
N LYS A 751 -15.00 -21.76 7.28
CA LYS A 751 -15.84 -22.89 7.71
C LYS A 751 -17.06 -23.11 6.82
N THR A 752 -17.24 -22.30 5.77
CA THR A 752 -18.33 -22.47 4.80
C THR A 752 -17.82 -23.08 3.49
N LYS A 753 -18.72 -23.72 2.73
CA LYS A 753 -18.41 -24.20 1.37
C LYS A 753 -18.37 -23.02 0.43
N THR A 754 -17.33 -22.93 -0.42
CA THR A 754 -17.16 -21.84 -1.39
C THR A 754 -16.94 -22.47 -2.76
N TYR A 755 -17.88 -22.26 -3.69
CA TYR A 755 -17.91 -22.96 -4.97
C TYR A 755 -17.75 -24.49 -4.82
N GLU A 756 -16.69 -25.05 -5.41
CA GLU A 756 -16.36 -26.46 -5.36
C GLU A 756 -15.54 -26.83 -4.11
N SER A 757 -14.92 -25.86 -3.45
CA SER A 757 -14.07 -26.08 -2.28
C SER A 757 -14.87 -26.32 -1.01
N ASP A 758 -14.62 -27.45 -0.35
CA ASP A 758 -15.28 -27.82 0.90
C ASP A 758 -14.84 -26.93 2.09
N PRO A 759 -15.64 -26.87 3.17
CA PRO A 759 -15.26 -26.22 4.42
C PRO A 759 -13.90 -26.66 4.96
N LEU A 760 -13.17 -25.76 5.61
CA LEU A 760 -11.97 -26.13 6.35
C LEU A 760 -12.34 -26.89 7.63
N PRO A 761 -11.55 -27.91 8.04
CA PRO A 761 -11.84 -28.73 9.22
C PRO A 761 -11.42 -28.01 10.52
N ILE A 762 -11.91 -26.78 10.73
CA ILE A 762 -11.62 -26.00 11.93
C ILE A 762 -12.52 -26.50 13.06
N SER A 763 -11.91 -27.01 14.13
CA SER A 763 -12.59 -27.61 15.28
C SER A 763 -13.05 -26.58 16.31
N PHE A 764 -12.52 -25.36 16.29
CA PHE A 764 -12.96 -24.28 17.16
C PHE A 764 -14.35 -23.77 16.77
N THR A 765 -15.19 -23.54 17.76
CA THR A 765 -16.50 -22.89 17.58
C THR A 765 -16.36 -21.37 17.69
N HIS A 766 -17.29 -20.63 17.07
CA HIS A 766 -17.21 -19.17 16.98
C HIS A 766 -17.07 -18.49 18.35
N ASP A 767 -17.80 -18.96 19.36
CA ASP A 767 -17.76 -18.47 20.73
C ASP A 767 -16.39 -18.60 21.41
N GLN A 768 -15.50 -19.47 20.90
CA GLN A 768 -14.16 -19.68 21.43
C GLN A 768 -13.13 -18.66 20.90
N TYR A 769 -13.31 -18.11 19.69
CA TYR A 769 -12.33 -17.19 19.07
C TYR A 769 -12.84 -15.78 18.78
N VAL A 770 -14.15 -15.54 18.93
CA VAL A 770 -14.77 -14.24 18.67
C VAL A 770 -14.11 -13.12 19.47
N GLY A 771 -13.96 -11.94 18.84
CA GLY A 771 -13.30 -10.80 19.46
C GLY A 771 -11.84 -11.10 19.80
N ASP A 772 -11.42 -10.74 21.01
CA ASP A 772 -10.03 -10.81 21.48
C ASP A 772 -9.69 -12.08 22.29
N LYS A 773 -10.64 -13.02 22.43
CA LYS A 773 -10.50 -14.22 23.29
C LYS A 773 -9.29 -15.10 22.95
N LEU A 774 -8.90 -15.15 21.69
CA LEU A 774 -7.77 -15.95 21.19
C LEU A 774 -6.85 -15.14 20.28
N ASP A 775 -6.78 -13.81 20.43
CA ASP A 775 -5.84 -12.99 19.64
C ASP A 775 -4.42 -13.55 19.75
N TYR A 776 -4.03 -13.98 20.95
CA TYR A 776 -2.85 -14.79 21.18
C TYR A 776 -3.04 -15.74 22.37
N VAL A 777 -2.17 -16.76 22.43
CA VAL A 777 -2.04 -17.71 23.52
C VAL A 777 -0.59 -17.68 24.02
N ALA A 778 -0.38 -17.41 25.31
CA ALA A 778 0.96 -17.25 25.88
C ALA A 778 1.65 -18.61 26.16
N HIS A 779 2.96 -18.68 25.91
CA HIS A 779 3.78 -19.79 26.38
C HIS A 779 4.13 -19.58 27.84
N ILE A 780 3.68 -20.47 28.72
CA ILE A 780 4.08 -20.48 30.14
C ILE A 780 4.63 -21.88 30.43
N PRO A 781 5.96 -22.06 30.38
CA PRO A 781 6.56 -23.39 30.48
C PRO A 781 6.23 -24.02 31.84
N LYS A 782 5.52 -25.15 31.80
CA LYS A 782 5.20 -25.97 32.98
C LYS A 782 5.64 -27.41 32.83
N VAL A 783 5.78 -27.89 31.59
CA VAL A 783 6.23 -29.26 31.29
C VAL A 783 7.15 -29.24 30.08
N GLU A 784 8.19 -30.07 30.13
CA GLU A 784 9.15 -30.24 29.02
C GLU A 784 8.73 -31.35 28.04
N THR A 785 7.66 -32.07 28.36
CA THR A 785 7.16 -33.19 27.54
C THR A 785 6.58 -32.68 26.22
N ARG A 786 6.88 -33.38 25.13
CA ARG A 786 6.26 -33.14 23.82
C ARG A 786 4.84 -33.70 23.81
N TRP A 787 3.85 -32.87 23.43
CA TRP A 787 2.44 -33.27 23.39
C TRP A 787 1.98 -33.59 21.97
N GLU A 788 1.02 -34.50 21.82
CA GLU A 788 0.35 -34.66 20.53
C GLU A 788 -0.45 -33.40 20.19
N ILE A 789 -0.50 -33.03 18.91
CA ILE A 789 -1.18 -31.80 18.45
C ILE A 789 -2.64 -31.75 18.88
N LYS A 790 -3.35 -32.88 18.91
CA LYS A 790 -4.75 -32.94 19.35
C LYS A 790 -4.89 -32.63 20.84
N ASP A 791 -3.98 -33.12 21.68
CA ASP A 791 -3.98 -32.81 23.11
C ASP A 791 -3.63 -31.34 23.36
N PHE A 792 -2.67 -30.80 22.60
CA PHE A 792 -2.31 -29.39 22.63
C PHE A 792 -3.50 -28.48 22.29
N ILE A 793 -4.20 -28.77 21.19
CA ILE A 793 -5.40 -28.00 20.79
C ILE A 793 -6.52 -28.17 21.82
N ASN A 794 -6.77 -29.38 22.31
CA ASN A 794 -7.80 -29.63 23.33
C ASN A 794 -7.51 -28.90 24.64
N PHE A 795 -6.23 -28.77 25.02
CA PHE A 795 -5.83 -27.98 26.17
C PHE A 795 -6.18 -26.51 25.99
N ILE A 796 -5.84 -25.90 24.85
CA ILE A 796 -6.15 -24.49 24.57
C ILE A 796 -7.66 -24.25 24.53
N LYS A 797 -8.43 -25.18 23.95
CA LYS A 797 -9.90 -25.12 23.88
C LYS A 797 -10.58 -25.19 25.25
N ASN A 798 -9.89 -25.67 26.29
CA ASN A 798 -10.45 -25.75 27.63
C ASN A 798 -10.53 -24.33 28.22
N PRO A 799 -11.72 -23.84 28.62
CA PRO A 799 -11.89 -22.49 29.17
C PRO A 799 -11.16 -22.28 30.51
N LYS A 800 -10.68 -23.35 31.16
CA LYS A 800 -9.86 -23.28 32.38
C LYS A 800 -8.37 -23.11 32.11
N SER A 801 -7.93 -23.21 30.85
CA SER A 801 -6.52 -23.09 30.46
C SER A 801 -6.13 -21.63 30.25
N THR A 802 -6.42 -20.81 31.24
CA THR A 802 -6.15 -19.37 31.23
C THR A 802 -5.29 -18.96 32.42
N VAL A 803 -4.63 -17.82 32.30
CA VAL A 803 -3.93 -17.13 33.39
C VAL A 803 -4.41 -15.69 33.49
N GLU A 804 -4.39 -15.15 34.70
CA GLU A 804 -4.72 -13.76 34.95
C GLU A 804 -3.53 -12.85 34.62
N MET A 805 -3.81 -11.74 33.96
CA MET A 805 -2.88 -10.68 33.63
C MET A 805 -2.93 -9.56 34.69
N GLN A 806 -1.92 -8.70 34.71
CA GLN A 806 -1.85 -7.55 35.61
C GLN A 806 -3.03 -6.57 35.47
N ASN A 807 -3.67 -6.50 34.29
CA ASN A 807 -4.84 -5.67 34.04
C ASN A 807 -6.17 -6.30 34.53
N GLY A 808 -6.12 -7.47 35.18
CA GLY A 808 -7.27 -8.23 35.66
C GLY A 808 -8.01 -9.03 34.56
N GLN A 809 -7.51 -9.02 33.32
CA GLN A 809 -8.04 -9.87 32.26
C GLN A 809 -7.41 -11.26 32.31
N THR A 810 -8.01 -12.23 31.63
CA THR A 810 -7.44 -13.58 31.49
C THR A 810 -7.07 -13.87 30.05
N ILE A 811 -5.90 -14.47 29.84
CA ILE A 811 -5.45 -14.95 28.53
C ILE A 811 -5.26 -16.46 28.55
N HIS A 812 -5.44 -17.10 27.40
CA HIS A 812 -5.11 -18.50 27.26
C HIS A 812 -3.59 -18.71 27.32
N PHE A 813 -3.16 -19.84 27.88
CA PHE A 813 -1.75 -20.24 27.86
C PHE A 813 -1.59 -21.67 27.36
N TYR A 814 -0.35 -22.05 27.00
CA TYR A 814 0.04 -23.43 26.77
C TYR A 814 1.30 -23.80 27.57
N PRO A 815 1.39 -25.03 28.11
CA PRO A 815 2.43 -25.40 29.08
C PRO A 815 3.73 -25.94 28.49
N THR A 816 3.74 -26.25 27.19
CA THR A 816 4.88 -26.78 26.43
C THR A 816 4.87 -26.22 25.02
N ASN A 817 6.02 -25.77 24.53
CA ASN A 817 6.20 -25.36 23.15
C ASN A 817 6.56 -26.52 22.20
N LYS A 818 6.62 -27.75 22.71
CA LYS A 818 7.00 -28.95 21.96
C LYS A 818 5.76 -29.73 21.55
N ILE A 819 5.49 -29.78 20.24
CA ILE A 819 4.32 -30.46 19.66
C ILE A 819 4.78 -31.63 18.78
N ARG A 820 3.99 -32.71 18.75
CA ARG A 820 4.13 -33.88 17.86
C ARG A 820 2.86 -34.06 17.03
N ILE A 821 3.03 -34.26 15.74
CA ILE A 821 1.95 -34.62 14.81
C ILE A 821 2.17 -36.07 14.39
N PRO A 822 1.31 -37.02 14.81
CA PRO A 822 1.43 -38.40 14.37
C PRO A 822 1.11 -38.53 12.88
N VAL A 823 1.85 -39.40 12.18
CA VAL A 823 1.68 -39.65 10.75
C VAL A 823 1.33 -41.12 10.53
N ASN A 824 0.15 -41.37 9.94
CA ASN A 824 -0.25 -42.71 9.52
C ASN A 824 0.22 -42.98 8.09
N LYS A 825 1.26 -43.82 7.93
CA LYS A 825 1.84 -44.17 6.62
C LYS A 825 0.80 -44.68 5.61
N ASN A 826 -0.20 -45.47 6.04
CA ASN A 826 -1.22 -46.00 5.14
C ASN A 826 -2.13 -44.88 4.61
N THR A 827 -2.50 -43.91 5.45
CA THR A 827 -3.28 -42.74 5.04
C THR A 827 -2.52 -41.88 4.03
N ILE A 828 -1.22 -41.65 4.25
CA ILE A 828 -0.36 -40.90 3.33
C ILE A 828 -0.31 -41.55 1.94
N ILE A 829 -0.16 -42.88 1.90
CA ILE A 829 -0.14 -43.66 0.65
C ILE A 829 -1.52 -43.66 -0.03
N GLN A 830 -2.60 -43.90 0.73
CA GLN A 830 -3.97 -43.92 0.23
C GLN A 830 -4.36 -42.58 -0.41
N ASN A 831 -4.01 -41.46 0.24
CA ASN A 831 -4.33 -40.11 -0.23
C ASN A 831 -3.31 -39.57 -1.24
N LYS A 832 -2.29 -40.37 -1.61
CA LYS A 832 -1.24 -40.00 -2.59
C LYS A 832 -0.55 -38.68 -2.27
N VAL A 833 -0.34 -38.39 -0.99
CA VAL A 833 0.28 -37.12 -0.53
C VAL A 833 1.68 -36.96 -1.14
N VAL A 834 2.44 -38.04 -1.15
CA VAL A 834 3.78 -38.14 -1.76
C VAL A 834 3.78 -39.18 -2.87
N SER A 835 4.74 -39.07 -3.79
CA SER A 835 4.91 -40.05 -4.86
C SER A 835 5.40 -41.39 -4.31
N ALA A 836 5.04 -42.51 -4.97
CA ALA A 836 5.32 -43.87 -4.49
C ALA A 836 6.82 -44.13 -4.19
N LYS A 837 7.73 -43.47 -4.92
CA LYS A 837 9.19 -43.55 -4.70
C LYS A 837 9.64 -43.05 -3.32
N TYR A 838 8.83 -42.27 -2.63
CA TYR A 838 9.13 -41.72 -1.30
C TYR A 838 8.35 -42.40 -0.16
N ASN A 839 7.65 -43.51 -0.44
CA ASN A 839 6.87 -44.20 0.59
C ASN A 839 7.72 -44.65 1.79
N ASP A 840 9.00 -44.96 1.57
CA ASP A 840 9.93 -45.36 2.64
C ASP A 840 10.55 -44.18 3.39
N SER A 841 10.43 -42.96 2.84
CA SER A 841 10.86 -41.72 3.49
C SER A 841 9.78 -41.09 4.37
N ILE A 842 8.58 -41.69 4.43
CA ILE A 842 7.48 -41.21 5.28
C ILE A 842 7.87 -41.38 6.74
N VAL A 843 7.96 -40.27 7.47
CA VAL A 843 8.25 -40.28 8.91
C VAL A 843 7.01 -40.73 9.70
N PRO A 844 7.18 -41.39 10.86
CA PRO A 844 6.06 -41.80 11.71
C PRO A 844 5.41 -40.62 12.45
N TYR A 845 6.12 -39.50 12.59
CA TYR A 845 5.63 -38.27 13.21
C TYR A 845 6.45 -37.05 12.77
N ILE A 846 5.87 -35.86 12.91
CA ILE A 846 6.51 -34.55 12.72
C ILE A 846 6.60 -33.87 14.09
N ASP A 847 7.81 -33.50 14.50
CA ASP A 847 8.05 -32.80 15.76
C ASP A 847 8.32 -31.30 15.49
N LEU A 848 7.63 -30.42 16.22
CA LEU A 848 7.72 -28.96 16.09
C LEU A 848 8.06 -28.31 17.42
N ASP A 849 8.90 -27.29 17.40
CA ASP A 849 9.19 -26.45 18.56
C ASP A 849 8.75 -25.01 18.25
N ILE A 850 7.72 -24.55 18.96
CA ILE A 850 7.24 -23.16 18.83
C ILE A 850 8.30 -22.24 19.43
N SER A 851 8.86 -21.36 18.59
CA SER A 851 10.01 -20.53 18.94
C SER A 851 9.65 -19.20 19.62
N LYS A 852 8.39 -18.74 19.54
CA LYS A 852 7.93 -17.48 20.14
C LYS A 852 7.21 -17.72 21.46
N ASN A 853 7.21 -16.71 22.34
CA ASN A 853 6.54 -16.74 23.64
C ASN A 853 5.00 -16.58 23.54
N ALA A 854 4.46 -16.41 22.35
CA ALA A 854 3.03 -16.33 22.09
C ALA A 854 2.68 -16.98 20.75
N LEU A 855 1.49 -17.60 20.69
CA LEU A 855 0.91 -18.19 19.50
C LEU A 855 -0.33 -17.38 19.10
N TYR A 856 -0.29 -16.66 17.98
CA TYR A 856 -1.39 -15.83 17.49
C TYR A 856 -2.53 -16.65 16.88
N LYS A 857 -3.74 -16.07 16.86
CA LYS A 857 -4.99 -16.71 16.40
C LYS A 857 -4.85 -17.40 15.05
N ASN A 858 -4.32 -16.70 14.06
CA ASN A 858 -4.13 -17.22 12.70
C ASN A 858 -3.26 -18.50 12.69
N ARG A 859 -2.13 -18.50 13.40
CA ARG A 859 -1.23 -19.67 13.51
C ARG A 859 -1.85 -20.82 14.31
N LEU A 860 -2.62 -20.51 15.36
CA LEU A 860 -3.40 -21.50 16.10
C LEU A 860 -4.42 -22.20 15.20
N MET A 861 -5.18 -21.44 14.40
CA MET A 861 -6.17 -22.00 13.48
C MET A 861 -5.51 -22.83 12.36
N MET A 862 -4.32 -22.44 11.90
CA MET A 862 -3.56 -23.26 10.94
C MET A 862 -3.13 -24.60 11.55
N LEU A 863 -2.64 -24.61 12.80
CA LEU A 863 -2.32 -25.85 13.53
C LEU A 863 -3.56 -26.72 13.75
N ASP A 864 -4.71 -26.12 14.09
CA ASP A 864 -5.98 -26.83 14.22
C ASP A 864 -6.44 -27.47 12.90
N ILE A 865 -6.29 -26.78 11.77
CA ILE A 865 -6.55 -27.37 10.45
C ILE A 865 -5.66 -28.61 10.24
N VAL A 866 -4.36 -28.52 10.54
CA VAL A 866 -3.46 -29.69 10.41
C VAL A 866 -3.90 -30.83 11.32
N ALA A 867 -4.30 -30.54 12.56
CA ALA A 867 -4.74 -31.54 13.54
C ALA A 867 -5.99 -32.31 13.09
N ASN A 868 -6.86 -31.70 12.28
CA ASN A 868 -8.16 -32.25 11.90
C ASN A 868 -8.28 -32.65 10.42
N ASN A 869 -7.27 -32.34 9.59
CA ASN A 869 -7.28 -32.66 8.16
C ASN A 869 -7.02 -34.15 7.87
N ASP A 870 -6.31 -34.88 8.75
CA ASP A 870 -5.88 -36.28 8.55
C ASP A 870 -5.25 -36.53 7.15
N TRP A 871 -4.54 -35.55 6.61
CA TRP A 871 -3.94 -35.58 5.27
C TRP A 871 -4.95 -35.84 4.12
N LYS A 872 -6.24 -35.55 4.31
CA LYS A 872 -7.29 -35.73 3.29
C LYS A 872 -7.21 -34.65 2.22
N ARG A 873 -6.98 -33.40 2.63
CA ARG A 873 -6.77 -32.27 1.73
C ARG A 873 -5.28 -31.92 1.66
N PRO A 874 -4.72 -31.70 0.47
CA PRO A 874 -3.38 -31.16 0.33
C PRO A 874 -3.28 -29.77 0.98
N ILE A 875 -2.24 -29.52 1.76
CA ILE A 875 -1.95 -28.21 2.37
C ILE A 875 -0.75 -27.60 1.65
N TYR A 876 -0.92 -26.37 1.19
CA TYR A 876 0.08 -25.59 0.48
C TYR A 876 0.28 -24.22 1.12
N PHE A 877 1.46 -23.66 0.91
CA PHE A 877 1.83 -22.29 1.28
C PHE A 877 2.34 -21.55 0.04
N SER A 878 1.95 -20.29 -0.11
CA SER A 878 2.62 -19.38 -1.04
C SER A 878 4.07 -19.14 -0.58
N GLY A 879 4.93 -18.76 -1.54
CA GLY A 879 6.29 -18.32 -1.21
C GLY A 879 6.33 -16.83 -0.84
N GLY A 880 7.47 -16.38 -0.30
CA GLY A 880 7.73 -14.95 -0.02
C GLY A 880 7.74 -14.59 1.46
N ALA A 881 7.22 -15.47 2.32
CA ALA A 881 7.42 -15.40 3.77
C ALA A 881 8.75 -16.01 4.18
N PHE A 882 9.36 -15.48 5.25
CA PHE A 882 10.65 -15.95 5.76
C PHE A 882 10.61 -16.40 7.22
N ASP A 883 9.56 -16.11 7.98
CA ASP A 883 9.48 -16.56 9.36
C ASP A 883 9.08 -18.03 9.44
N ASN A 884 9.51 -18.72 10.50
CA ASN A 884 9.20 -20.14 10.68
C ASN A 884 7.70 -20.38 10.91
N GLU A 885 7.01 -19.44 11.55
CA GLU A 885 5.58 -19.54 11.84
C GLU A 885 4.70 -19.41 10.60
N ASP A 886 5.14 -18.70 9.56
CA ASP A 886 4.40 -18.58 8.29
C ASP A 886 4.17 -19.94 7.63
N TYR A 887 5.07 -20.88 7.89
CA TYR A 887 4.99 -22.29 7.46
C TYR A 887 4.72 -23.22 8.65
N ILE A 888 4.10 -22.73 9.72
CA ILE A 888 3.72 -23.46 10.95
C ILE A 888 4.86 -24.33 11.53
N TRP A 889 6.08 -23.79 11.50
CA TRP A 889 7.32 -24.44 11.94
C TRP A 889 7.67 -25.74 11.18
N MET A 890 7.14 -25.93 9.97
CA MET A 890 7.27 -27.14 9.16
C MET A 890 8.12 -26.97 7.89
N LYS A 891 9.02 -25.97 7.84
CA LYS A 891 9.85 -25.73 6.63
C LYS A 891 10.65 -26.97 6.18
N GLU A 892 11.10 -27.81 7.13
CA GLU A 892 11.81 -29.08 6.85
C GLU A 892 10.91 -30.17 6.22
N TYR A 893 9.60 -29.95 6.17
CA TYR A 893 8.59 -30.90 5.72
C TYR A 893 7.82 -30.37 4.49
N LEU A 894 8.44 -29.46 3.73
CA LEU A 894 7.86 -28.91 2.52
C LEU A 894 8.35 -29.66 1.28
N GLN A 895 7.55 -29.63 0.21
CA GLN A 895 7.93 -30.03 -1.14
C GLN A 895 7.54 -28.91 -2.10
N LEU A 896 8.50 -28.38 -2.85
CA LEU A 896 8.21 -27.36 -3.87
C LEU A 896 7.48 -28.02 -5.06
N GLU A 897 6.28 -27.53 -5.36
CA GLU A 897 5.47 -27.95 -6.51
C GLU A 897 4.97 -26.73 -7.27
N GLY A 898 5.50 -26.50 -8.47
CA GLY A 898 5.27 -25.29 -9.24
C GLY A 898 5.62 -24.02 -8.43
N MET A 899 4.62 -23.19 -8.16
CA MET A 899 4.78 -21.90 -7.45
C MET A 899 4.57 -21.99 -5.94
N VAL A 900 4.19 -23.17 -5.43
CA VAL A 900 3.72 -23.35 -4.05
C VAL A 900 4.52 -24.43 -3.31
N TYR A 901 4.51 -24.35 -1.99
CA TYR A 901 5.17 -25.31 -1.10
C TYR A 901 4.12 -26.24 -0.48
N LYS A 902 4.13 -27.52 -0.86
CA LYS A 902 3.25 -28.56 -0.33
C LYS A 902 3.78 -29.07 1.00
N LEU A 903 2.93 -29.18 2.02
CA LEU A 903 3.27 -29.91 3.24
C LEU A 903 3.28 -31.42 2.98
N VAL A 904 4.38 -32.09 3.35
CA VAL A 904 4.58 -33.53 3.18
C VAL A 904 5.28 -34.15 4.39
N PRO A 905 4.99 -35.41 4.77
CA PRO A 905 5.61 -36.06 5.93
C PRO A 905 6.98 -36.67 5.57
N ILE A 906 7.84 -35.90 4.91
CA ILE A 906 9.20 -36.30 4.55
C ILE A 906 10.12 -35.23 5.09
N LYS A 907 11.04 -35.62 5.96
CA LYS A 907 12.00 -34.70 6.55
C LYS A 907 13.11 -34.41 5.54
N THR A 908 13.31 -33.14 5.23
CA THR A 908 14.35 -32.63 4.34
C THR A 908 15.21 -31.63 5.11
N THR A 909 16.53 -31.84 5.10
CA THR A 909 17.47 -30.90 5.72
C THR A 909 17.53 -29.62 4.89
N ILE A 910 17.29 -28.48 5.54
CA ILE A 910 17.51 -27.18 4.93
C ILE A 910 19.00 -26.84 5.09
N PRO A 911 19.72 -26.47 4.01
CA PRO A 911 21.12 -26.08 4.12
C PRO A 911 21.27 -24.90 5.09
N LYS A 912 22.22 -24.99 6.03
CA LYS A 912 22.48 -23.92 7.01
C LYS A 912 22.90 -22.60 6.35
N ASP A 913 23.62 -22.71 5.24
CA ASP A 913 24.12 -21.58 4.44
C ASP A 913 23.22 -21.28 3.23
N GLY A 914 22.07 -21.96 3.13
CA GLY A 914 21.13 -21.83 2.02
C GLY A 914 20.27 -20.56 2.11
N GLY A 915 19.86 -20.05 0.95
CA GLY A 915 18.99 -18.87 0.89
C GLY A 915 17.58 -19.14 1.44
N PRO A 916 16.81 -18.11 1.82
CA PRO A 916 15.46 -18.28 2.38
C PRO A 916 14.46 -19.00 1.45
N LEU A 917 14.73 -19.04 0.14
CA LEU A 917 13.92 -19.74 -0.87
C LEU A 917 14.34 -21.21 -1.09
N GLU A 918 15.40 -21.68 -0.43
CA GLU A 918 15.92 -23.05 -0.56
C GLU A 918 15.27 -24.03 0.43
N MET A 919 13.96 -23.92 0.61
CA MET A 919 13.19 -24.80 1.49
C MET A 919 12.42 -25.88 0.74
N GLY A 920 12.24 -27.02 1.40
CA GLY A 920 11.50 -28.18 0.91
C GLY A 920 12.23 -29.01 -0.16
N GLN A 921 11.88 -30.30 -0.26
CA GLN A 921 12.38 -31.19 -1.30
C GLN A 921 11.73 -30.93 -2.66
N ILE A 922 12.24 -31.58 -3.72
CA ILE A 922 11.72 -31.47 -5.09
C ILE A 922 11.44 -32.86 -5.64
N ASP A 923 10.18 -33.14 -5.97
CA ASP A 923 9.84 -34.24 -6.86
C ASP A 923 9.93 -33.74 -8.32
N SER A 924 11.08 -33.96 -8.94
CA SER A 924 11.43 -33.38 -10.24
C SER A 924 10.44 -33.70 -11.35
N ASP A 925 9.80 -34.89 -11.34
CA ASP A 925 8.88 -35.29 -12.39
C ASP A 925 7.53 -34.56 -12.26
N LYS A 926 7.01 -34.41 -11.04
CA LYS A 926 5.80 -33.63 -10.77
C LYS A 926 6.04 -32.14 -11.00
N MET A 927 7.14 -31.62 -10.45
CA MET A 927 7.53 -30.22 -10.59
C MET A 927 7.69 -29.83 -12.07
N TYR A 928 8.43 -30.62 -12.85
CA TYR A 928 8.57 -30.42 -14.30
C TYR A 928 7.21 -30.45 -15.01
N ALA A 929 6.35 -31.42 -14.71
CA ALA A 929 5.02 -31.52 -15.35
C ALA A 929 4.11 -30.33 -15.03
N LYS A 930 4.20 -29.74 -13.84
CA LYS A 930 3.45 -28.52 -13.46
C LYS A 930 4.03 -27.28 -14.13
N VAL A 931 5.36 -27.10 -14.08
CA VAL A 931 6.06 -25.96 -14.72
C VAL A 931 5.79 -25.88 -16.22
N MET A 932 5.83 -27.01 -16.93
CA MET A 932 5.58 -27.04 -18.37
C MET A 932 4.12 -26.72 -18.76
N LYS A 933 3.20 -26.62 -17.77
CA LYS A 933 1.79 -26.24 -17.97
C LYS A 933 1.47 -24.82 -17.51
N TRP A 934 2.44 -24.08 -16.96
CA TRP A 934 2.19 -22.71 -16.52
C TRP A 934 1.73 -21.83 -17.69
N ASP A 935 0.77 -20.98 -17.39
CA ASP A 935 0.47 -19.82 -18.21
C ASP A 935 1.53 -18.75 -17.93
N TRP A 936 2.18 -18.27 -18.98
CA TRP A 936 3.21 -17.23 -18.90
C TRP A 936 2.66 -15.86 -19.31
N GLY A 937 1.39 -15.80 -19.75
CA GLY A 937 0.83 -14.63 -20.38
C GLY A 937 1.74 -14.18 -21.51
N ASN A 938 2.19 -12.93 -21.44
CA ASN A 938 3.12 -12.32 -22.37
C ASN A 938 4.39 -11.78 -21.70
N SER A 939 4.89 -12.47 -20.67
CA SER A 939 6.06 -12.06 -19.89
C SER A 939 7.33 -11.83 -20.73
N GLU A 940 7.49 -12.55 -21.84
CA GLU A 940 8.63 -12.39 -22.76
C GLU A 940 8.53 -11.19 -23.70
N SER A 941 7.37 -10.55 -23.80
CA SER A 941 7.10 -9.57 -24.86
C SER A 941 7.93 -8.30 -24.67
N SER A 942 8.65 -7.88 -25.72
CA SER A 942 9.36 -6.59 -25.72
C SER A 942 8.44 -5.37 -25.84
N THR A 943 7.16 -5.59 -26.12
CA THR A 943 6.18 -4.51 -26.35
C THR A 943 5.47 -4.06 -25.08
N ILE A 944 5.55 -4.81 -23.98
CA ILE A 944 4.93 -4.40 -22.72
C ILE A 944 5.89 -3.60 -21.86
N TYR A 945 5.33 -2.87 -20.90
CA TYR A 945 6.11 -2.33 -19.79
C TYR A 945 6.24 -3.36 -18.68
N HIS A 946 7.47 -3.81 -18.41
CA HIS A 946 7.80 -4.64 -17.25
C HIS A 946 7.98 -3.75 -16.02
N ASP A 947 6.85 -3.32 -15.46
CA ASP A 947 6.80 -2.50 -14.25
C ASP A 947 7.51 -3.19 -13.05
N PRO A 948 7.82 -2.45 -11.98
CA PRO A 948 8.51 -2.99 -10.80
C PRO A 948 7.90 -4.27 -10.23
N GLU A 949 6.58 -4.40 -10.16
CA GLU A 949 5.94 -5.61 -9.62
C GLU A 949 6.05 -6.80 -10.57
N THR A 950 5.89 -6.58 -11.88
CA THR A 950 6.18 -7.62 -12.88
C THR A 950 7.62 -8.14 -12.75
N ARG A 951 8.59 -7.23 -12.57
CA ARG A 951 10.00 -7.62 -12.42
C ARG A 951 10.25 -8.35 -11.11
N LYS A 952 9.73 -7.86 -9.99
CA LYS A 952 9.89 -8.44 -8.64
C LYS A 952 9.37 -9.88 -8.58
N ASN A 953 8.27 -10.17 -9.28
CA ASN A 953 7.71 -11.52 -9.32
C ASN A 953 8.62 -12.54 -10.02
N SER A 954 9.58 -12.12 -10.85
CA SER A 954 10.58 -13.04 -11.42
C SER A 954 11.47 -13.71 -10.36
N ILE A 955 11.56 -13.14 -9.15
CA ILE A 955 12.34 -13.70 -8.05
C ILE A 955 11.87 -15.13 -7.75
N THR A 956 10.56 -15.30 -7.56
CA THR A 956 9.96 -16.60 -7.25
C THR A 956 10.07 -17.56 -8.42
N TYR A 957 9.77 -17.11 -9.64
CA TYR A 957 9.86 -17.96 -10.83
C TYR A 957 11.29 -18.47 -11.08
N ARG A 958 12.29 -17.58 -11.11
CA ARG A 958 13.69 -17.96 -11.37
C ARG A 958 14.24 -18.85 -10.28
N SER A 959 13.94 -18.57 -9.02
CA SER A 959 14.33 -19.43 -7.90
C SER A 959 13.74 -20.83 -8.02
N ASN A 960 12.44 -20.95 -8.30
CA ASN A 960 11.79 -22.26 -8.42
C ASN A 960 12.32 -23.06 -9.63
N LEU A 961 12.58 -22.39 -10.76
CA LEU A 961 13.12 -23.02 -11.97
C LEU A 961 14.58 -23.44 -11.79
N SER A 962 15.43 -22.62 -11.17
CA SER A 962 16.84 -22.98 -10.94
C SER A 962 16.95 -24.20 -10.01
N ARG A 963 16.11 -24.25 -8.98
CA ARG A 963 16.00 -25.40 -8.08
C ARG A 963 15.56 -26.68 -8.80
N LEU A 964 14.53 -26.61 -9.65
CA LEU A 964 14.12 -27.74 -10.50
C LEU A 964 15.25 -28.20 -11.43
N MET A 965 15.91 -27.25 -12.11
CA MET A 965 17.03 -27.52 -13.01
C MET A 965 18.15 -28.28 -12.27
N ASN A 966 18.57 -27.79 -11.10
CA ASN A 966 19.61 -28.43 -10.28
C ASN A 966 19.22 -29.86 -9.91
N GLN A 967 17.99 -30.09 -9.47
CA GLN A 967 17.51 -31.43 -9.15
C GLN A 967 17.51 -32.36 -10.37
N LEU A 968 17.10 -31.88 -11.54
CA LEU A 968 17.14 -32.66 -12.78
C LEU A 968 18.57 -33.02 -13.21
N ILE A 969 19.53 -32.12 -13.00
CA ILE A 969 20.96 -32.38 -13.27
C ILE A 969 21.50 -33.47 -12.34
N ILE A 970 21.19 -33.39 -11.04
CA ILE A 970 21.58 -34.40 -10.04
C ILE A 970 21.03 -35.78 -10.41
N GLU A 971 19.80 -35.84 -10.93
CA GLU A 971 19.17 -37.07 -11.40
C GLU A 971 19.67 -37.54 -12.79
N GLY A 972 20.60 -36.83 -13.42
CA GLY A 972 21.12 -37.15 -14.75
C GLY A 972 20.16 -36.84 -15.92
N LYS A 973 19.03 -36.15 -15.66
CA LYS A 973 17.99 -35.79 -16.64
C LYS A 973 18.35 -34.50 -17.39
N LYS A 974 19.50 -34.48 -18.07
CA LYS A 974 20.09 -33.29 -18.70
C LYS A 974 19.18 -32.61 -19.73
N ASP A 975 18.44 -33.36 -20.55
CA ASP A 975 17.54 -32.79 -21.55
C ASP A 975 16.39 -31.99 -20.92
N LYS A 976 15.81 -32.51 -19.83
CA LYS A 976 14.78 -31.78 -19.08
C LYS A 976 15.37 -30.55 -18.41
N ALA A 977 16.56 -30.64 -17.83
CA ALA A 977 17.24 -29.49 -17.23
C ALA A 977 17.49 -28.39 -18.27
N LYS A 978 17.95 -28.76 -19.49
CA LYS A 978 18.11 -27.84 -20.61
C LYS A 978 16.81 -27.13 -20.97
N ASN A 979 15.69 -27.85 -21.04
CA ASN A 979 14.38 -27.24 -21.32
C ASN A 979 13.99 -26.21 -20.26
N ILE A 980 14.28 -26.46 -18.98
CA ILE A 980 14.00 -25.51 -17.89
C ILE A 980 14.87 -24.26 -18.01
N ILE A 981 16.16 -24.40 -18.35
CA ILE A 981 17.05 -23.26 -18.58
C ILE A 981 16.53 -22.42 -19.75
N ASP A 982 16.29 -23.05 -20.89
CA ASP A 982 15.82 -22.35 -22.09
C ASP A 982 14.44 -21.69 -21.84
N LEU A 983 13.56 -22.33 -21.07
CA LEU A 983 12.26 -21.75 -20.66
C LEU A 983 12.44 -20.50 -19.81
N ALA A 984 13.32 -20.54 -18.79
CA ALA A 984 13.60 -19.40 -17.92
C ALA A 984 14.12 -18.20 -18.72
N MET A 985 15.08 -18.44 -19.62
CA MET A 985 15.69 -17.39 -20.45
C MET A 985 14.73 -16.84 -21.51
N THR A 986 13.82 -17.67 -22.02
CA THR A 986 12.82 -17.24 -23.00
C THR A 986 11.70 -16.44 -22.34
N LYS A 987 11.15 -16.92 -21.22
CA LYS A 987 9.96 -16.35 -20.59
C LYS A 987 10.26 -15.21 -19.62
N MET A 988 11.49 -15.13 -19.11
CA MET A 988 11.96 -14.00 -18.31
C MET A 988 13.33 -13.54 -18.80
N PRO A 989 13.39 -12.88 -19.97
CA PRO A 989 14.65 -12.41 -20.55
C PRO A 989 15.44 -11.53 -19.57
N LEU A 990 16.76 -11.61 -19.64
CA LEU A 990 17.68 -10.85 -18.77
C LEU A 990 17.47 -9.34 -18.96
N GLU A 991 17.16 -8.94 -20.18
CA GLU A 991 17.08 -7.55 -20.63
C GLU A 991 15.95 -6.75 -19.96
N TYR A 992 14.89 -7.41 -19.44
CA TYR A 992 13.71 -6.72 -18.91
C TYR A 992 13.47 -6.93 -17.42
N PHE A 993 13.92 -8.05 -16.86
CA PHE A 993 13.52 -8.47 -15.52
C PHE A 993 14.49 -8.07 -14.40
N GLY A 994 15.72 -7.66 -14.70
CA GLY A 994 16.72 -7.34 -13.67
C GLY A 994 17.09 -8.56 -12.81
N TYR A 995 17.35 -8.36 -11.52
CA TYR A 995 17.67 -9.40 -10.52
C TYR A 995 18.69 -10.44 -11.00
N TYR A 996 19.84 -9.95 -11.51
CA TYR A 996 20.84 -10.75 -12.24
C TYR A 996 21.45 -11.90 -11.45
N SER A 997 21.54 -11.78 -10.12
CA SER A 997 21.99 -12.87 -9.24
C SER A 997 21.13 -14.13 -9.34
N LEU A 998 19.85 -14.00 -9.73
CA LEU A 998 18.95 -15.13 -9.94
C LEU A 998 19.07 -15.75 -11.34
N VAL A 999 19.88 -15.15 -12.22
CA VAL A 999 20.18 -15.69 -13.55
C VAL A 999 21.46 -16.53 -13.54
N GLU A 1000 22.39 -16.22 -12.63
CA GLU A 1000 23.66 -16.93 -12.44
C GLU A 1000 23.52 -18.47 -12.36
N PRO A 1001 22.57 -19.05 -11.59
CA PRO A 1001 22.42 -20.51 -11.52
C PRO A 1001 22.19 -21.18 -12.88
N PHE A 1002 21.56 -20.48 -13.83
CA PHE A 1002 21.31 -21.02 -15.16
C PHE A 1002 22.58 -21.07 -16.03
N ALA A 1003 23.55 -20.18 -15.79
CA ALA A 1003 24.85 -20.23 -16.44
C ALA A 1003 25.66 -21.45 -15.97
N ASP A 1004 25.69 -21.68 -14.66
CA ASP A 1004 26.24 -22.91 -14.07
C ASP A 1004 25.50 -24.17 -14.60
N GLY A 1005 24.18 -24.10 -14.68
CA GLY A 1005 23.34 -25.13 -15.28
C GLY A 1005 23.77 -25.51 -16.70
N TYR A 1006 24.05 -24.52 -17.57
CA TYR A 1006 24.56 -24.77 -18.93
C TYR A 1006 25.90 -25.51 -18.93
N TYR A 1007 26.85 -25.17 -18.05
CA TYR A 1007 28.09 -25.93 -17.91
C TYR A 1007 27.83 -27.38 -17.50
N LYS A 1008 26.99 -27.60 -16.48
CA LYS A 1008 26.69 -28.92 -15.92
C LYS A 1008 25.98 -29.86 -16.92
N ILE A 1009 25.20 -29.32 -17.85
CA ILE A 1009 24.61 -30.10 -18.94
C ILE A 1009 25.55 -30.28 -20.15
N GLY A 1010 26.68 -29.57 -20.18
CA GLY A 1010 27.71 -29.68 -21.24
C GLY A 1010 27.64 -28.61 -22.33
N ASP A 1011 26.78 -27.60 -22.21
CA ASP A 1011 26.64 -26.51 -23.18
C ASP A 1011 27.52 -25.30 -22.80
N LYS A 1012 28.84 -25.52 -22.89
CA LYS A 1012 29.86 -24.55 -22.52
C LYS A 1012 29.70 -23.20 -23.26
N VAL A 1013 29.31 -23.23 -24.53
CA VAL A 1013 29.20 -22.02 -25.36
C VAL A 1013 28.09 -21.12 -24.84
N LYS A 1014 26.91 -21.68 -24.55
CA LYS A 1014 25.81 -20.89 -23.97
C LYS A 1014 26.13 -20.37 -22.57
N ALA A 1015 26.81 -21.17 -21.75
CA ALA A 1015 27.26 -20.73 -20.43
C ALA A 1015 28.14 -19.47 -20.53
N GLN A 1016 29.16 -19.50 -21.40
CA GLN A 1016 30.04 -18.35 -21.64
C GLN A 1016 29.29 -17.14 -22.21
N GLN A 1017 28.31 -17.35 -23.10
CA GLN A 1017 27.49 -16.26 -23.64
C GLN A 1017 26.68 -15.57 -22.56
N LEU A 1018 25.99 -16.34 -21.69
CA LEU A 1018 25.20 -15.79 -20.59
C LEU A 1018 26.08 -15.09 -19.56
N LEU A 1019 27.22 -15.68 -19.20
CA LEU A 1019 28.18 -15.06 -18.28
C LEU A 1019 28.75 -13.76 -18.82
N ASN A 1020 29.09 -13.68 -20.11
CA ASN A 1020 29.52 -12.40 -20.70
C ASN A 1020 28.44 -11.32 -20.56
N LYS A 1021 27.16 -11.66 -20.81
CA LYS A 1021 26.05 -10.72 -20.62
C LYS A 1021 25.96 -10.23 -19.17
N LEU A 1022 26.03 -11.14 -18.20
CA LEU A 1022 25.96 -10.81 -16.77
C LEU A 1022 27.17 -9.99 -16.32
N VAL A 1023 28.37 -10.38 -16.73
CA VAL A 1023 29.60 -9.62 -16.44
C VAL A 1023 29.52 -8.20 -16.98
N ASN A 1024 28.99 -8.01 -18.19
CA ASN A 1024 28.82 -6.67 -18.76
C ASN A 1024 27.89 -5.78 -17.92
N LYS A 1025 26.82 -6.34 -17.32
CA LYS A 1025 25.94 -5.59 -16.41
C LYS A 1025 26.69 -5.04 -15.20
N TYR A 1026 27.51 -5.88 -14.56
CA TYR A 1026 28.34 -5.43 -13.44
C TYR A 1026 29.47 -4.49 -13.87
N HIS A 1027 30.05 -4.67 -15.07
CA HIS A 1027 31.04 -3.73 -15.61
C HIS A 1027 30.47 -2.34 -15.81
N GLU A 1028 29.27 -2.23 -16.37
CA GLU A 1028 28.59 -0.94 -16.56
C GLU A 1028 28.42 -0.19 -15.23
N ASN A 1029 27.90 -0.88 -14.20
CA ASN A 1029 27.74 -0.31 -12.87
C ASN A 1029 29.08 0.07 -12.23
N LEU A 1030 30.06 -0.83 -12.21
CA LEU A 1030 31.37 -0.59 -11.60
C LEU A 1030 32.16 0.52 -12.33
N ASN A 1031 32.02 0.65 -13.65
CA ASN A 1031 32.60 1.76 -14.40
C ASN A 1031 31.95 3.10 -14.02
N TYR A 1032 30.62 3.12 -13.88
CA TYR A 1032 29.90 4.31 -13.41
C TYR A 1032 30.38 4.72 -12.00
N TYR A 1033 30.36 3.78 -11.05
CA TYR A 1033 30.81 4.02 -9.67
C TYR A 1033 32.26 4.48 -9.60
N GLY A 1034 33.12 3.97 -10.49
CA GLY A 1034 34.54 4.34 -10.56
C GLY A 1034 34.77 5.81 -10.90
N ASN A 1035 33.81 6.45 -11.57
CA ASN A 1035 33.87 7.87 -11.91
C ASN A 1035 33.27 8.79 -10.84
N LEU A 1036 32.64 8.24 -9.81
CA LEU A 1036 32.08 9.03 -8.71
C LEU A 1036 33.17 9.52 -7.74
N LYS A 1037 32.90 10.63 -7.04
CA LYS A 1037 33.79 11.14 -5.99
C LYS A 1037 33.86 10.15 -4.84
N SER A 1038 34.96 10.17 -4.09
CA SER A 1038 35.15 9.33 -2.91
C SER A 1038 34.02 9.45 -1.88
N SER A 1039 33.48 10.64 -1.66
CA SER A 1039 32.34 10.83 -0.74
C SER A 1039 31.06 10.16 -1.24
N GLU A 1040 30.80 10.23 -2.55
CA GLU A 1040 29.63 9.63 -3.19
C GLU A 1040 29.74 8.10 -3.17
N GLN A 1041 30.92 7.56 -3.51
CA GLN A 1041 31.18 6.11 -3.38
C GLN A 1041 30.94 5.62 -1.95
N SER A 1042 31.35 6.38 -0.93
CA SER A 1042 31.12 6.02 0.47
C SER A 1042 29.62 5.99 0.82
N SER A 1043 28.80 6.89 0.28
CA SER A 1043 27.35 6.88 0.52
C SER A 1043 26.60 5.73 -0.16
N ILE A 1044 27.18 5.11 -1.20
CA ILE A 1044 26.62 3.93 -1.88
C ILE A 1044 27.54 2.70 -1.77
N ALA A 1045 28.25 2.58 -0.65
CA ALA A 1045 29.18 1.48 -0.43
C ALA A 1045 28.49 0.10 -0.56
N ILE A 1046 27.26 -0.03 -0.05
CA ILE A 1046 26.49 -1.28 -0.12
C ILE A 1046 26.22 -1.71 -1.58
N PRO A 1047 25.65 -0.86 -2.47
CA PRO A 1047 25.55 -1.17 -3.90
C PRO A 1047 26.88 -1.56 -4.55
N ILE A 1048 27.96 -0.81 -4.31
CA ILE A 1048 29.27 -1.09 -4.92
C ILE A 1048 29.80 -2.45 -4.48
N ILE A 1049 29.79 -2.73 -3.18
CA ILE A 1049 30.24 -4.00 -2.62
C ILE A 1049 29.38 -5.15 -3.15
N THR A 1050 28.06 -4.94 -3.25
CA THR A 1050 27.15 -5.93 -3.81
C THR A 1050 27.54 -6.28 -5.24
N ASP A 1051 27.75 -5.31 -6.12
CA ASP A 1051 28.12 -5.57 -7.51
C ASP A 1051 29.50 -6.22 -7.65
N ILE A 1052 30.47 -5.85 -6.81
CA ILE A 1052 31.77 -6.53 -6.75
C ILE A 1052 31.57 -8.02 -6.40
N GLU A 1053 30.82 -8.32 -5.35
CA GLU A 1053 30.65 -9.71 -4.90
C GLU A 1053 29.77 -10.53 -5.86
N ARG A 1054 28.80 -9.91 -6.53
CA ARG A 1054 28.05 -10.59 -7.60
C ARG A 1054 28.91 -10.87 -8.81
N TYR A 1055 29.79 -9.95 -9.22
CA TYR A 1055 30.73 -10.23 -10.29
C TYR A 1055 31.74 -11.34 -9.88
N ARG A 1056 32.22 -11.34 -8.64
CA ARG A 1056 33.07 -12.43 -8.11
C ARG A 1056 32.37 -13.79 -8.21
N SER A 1057 31.09 -13.87 -7.85
CA SER A 1057 30.27 -15.09 -7.96
C SER A 1057 30.28 -15.67 -9.38
N LEU A 1058 30.17 -14.81 -10.40
CA LEU A 1058 30.27 -15.25 -11.80
C LEU A 1058 31.64 -15.86 -12.15
N LEU A 1059 32.73 -15.34 -11.58
CA LEU A 1059 34.06 -15.93 -11.76
C LEU A 1059 34.18 -17.28 -11.06
N GLN A 1060 33.57 -17.43 -9.88
CA GLN A 1060 33.53 -18.71 -9.16
C GLN A 1060 32.82 -19.77 -9.99
N VAL A 1061 31.69 -19.45 -10.62
CA VAL A 1061 31.00 -20.35 -11.56
C VAL A 1061 31.93 -20.83 -12.68
N MET A 1062 32.73 -19.94 -13.28
CA MET A 1062 33.69 -20.32 -14.34
C MET A 1062 34.78 -21.25 -13.80
N LYS A 1063 35.31 -20.96 -12.61
CA LYS A 1063 36.41 -21.67 -11.96
C LYS A 1063 35.99 -23.08 -11.51
N GLU A 1064 34.84 -23.17 -10.85
CA GLU A 1064 34.28 -24.43 -10.34
C GLU A 1064 33.92 -25.40 -11.47
N ASN A 1065 33.51 -24.88 -12.63
CA ASN A 1065 33.24 -25.69 -13.83
C ASN A 1065 34.49 -25.95 -14.70
N GLY A 1066 35.70 -25.58 -14.22
CA GLY A 1066 36.97 -25.86 -14.89
C GLY A 1066 37.25 -25.01 -16.14
N ASP A 1067 36.50 -23.93 -16.40
CA ASP A 1067 36.69 -23.04 -17.54
C ASP A 1067 37.81 -22.01 -17.32
N THR A 1068 39.00 -22.53 -17.04
CA THR A 1068 40.16 -21.76 -16.55
C THR A 1068 40.58 -20.64 -17.51
N ASN A 1069 40.50 -20.86 -18.83
CA ASN A 1069 40.84 -19.83 -19.81
C ASN A 1069 39.88 -18.64 -19.77
N PHE A 1070 38.58 -18.91 -19.63
CA PHE A 1070 37.56 -17.88 -19.56
C PHE A 1070 37.62 -17.15 -18.21
N TYR A 1071 37.80 -17.90 -17.11
CA TYR A 1071 38.08 -17.34 -15.78
C TYR A 1071 39.27 -16.38 -15.80
N ASN A 1072 40.44 -16.84 -16.29
CA ASN A 1072 41.66 -16.03 -16.30
C ASN A 1072 41.50 -14.74 -17.12
N LYS A 1073 40.72 -14.79 -18.21
CA LYS A 1073 40.39 -13.60 -19.01
C LYS A 1073 39.63 -12.57 -18.18
N HIS A 1074 38.56 -12.97 -17.49
CA HIS A 1074 37.72 -12.03 -16.72
C HIS A 1074 38.31 -11.63 -15.36
N LYS A 1075 39.11 -12.52 -14.73
CA LYS A 1075 39.84 -12.26 -13.48
C LYS A 1075 40.74 -11.03 -13.58
N ILE A 1076 41.41 -10.83 -14.71
CA ILE A 1076 42.29 -9.66 -14.92
C ILE A 1076 41.47 -8.38 -14.78
N THR A 1077 40.34 -8.28 -15.48
CA THR A 1077 39.45 -7.11 -15.41
C THR A 1077 38.85 -6.94 -14.02
N PHE A 1078 38.37 -8.01 -13.39
CA PHE A 1078 37.85 -7.97 -12.01
C PHE A 1078 38.86 -7.37 -11.03
N ASN A 1079 40.12 -7.83 -11.07
CA ASN A 1079 41.17 -7.33 -10.19
C ASN A 1079 41.50 -5.84 -10.42
N THR A 1080 41.17 -5.27 -11.60
CA THR A 1080 41.26 -3.82 -11.82
C THR A 1080 40.16 -3.05 -11.07
N TYR A 1081 38.94 -3.58 -10.98
CA TYR A 1081 37.87 -2.98 -10.17
C TYR A 1081 38.16 -3.08 -8.67
N ILE A 1082 38.68 -4.21 -8.19
CA ILE A 1082 39.13 -4.31 -6.78
C ILE A 1082 40.17 -3.25 -6.44
N LYS A 1083 41.11 -2.99 -7.35
CA LYS A 1083 42.09 -1.91 -7.18
C LYS A 1083 41.44 -0.52 -7.22
N MET A 1084 40.46 -0.31 -8.10
CA MET A 1084 39.72 0.95 -8.21
C MET A 1084 38.96 1.27 -6.92
N PHE A 1085 38.43 0.24 -6.25
CA PHE A 1085 37.64 0.34 -5.03
C PHE A 1085 38.38 -0.19 -3.78
N GLU A 1086 39.71 -0.03 -3.73
CA GLU A 1086 40.58 -0.58 -2.66
C GLU A 1086 40.12 -0.17 -1.24
N ARG A 1087 39.47 0.99 -1.12
CA ARG A 1087 38.88 1.50 0.12
C ARG A 1087 37.81 0.61 0.78
N PHE A 1088 37.21 -0.32 0.03
CA PHE A 1088 36.22 -1.27 0.58
C PHE A 1088 36.86 -2.61 0.96
N GLU A 1089 38.19 -2.71 0.91
CA GLU A 1089 39.00 -3.82 1.44
C GLU A 1089 38.56 -5.21 0.95
N ARG A 1090 38.11 -5.30 -0.31
CA ARG A 1090 37.72 -6.56 -0.95
C ARG A 1090 38.93 -7.30 -1.52
N GLU A 1091 38.93 -8.63 -1.43
CA GLU A 1091 40.05 -9.47 -1.87
C GLU A 1091 40.18 -9.57 -3.40
N LYS A 1092 41.39 -9.77 -3.91
CA LYS A 1092 41.64 -10.08 -5.33
C LYS A 1092 41.42 -11.57 -5.61
N GLU A 1093 41.03 -11.90 -6.84
CA GLU A 1093 40.89 -13.29 -7.33
C GLU A 1093 42.16 -13.84 -7.99
#